data_AF-A0A812JI86-F1
#
_entry.id   AF-A0A812JI86-F1
#
_cell.length_a   1.000
_cell.length_b   1.000
_cell.length_c   1.000
_cell.angle_alpha   90.00
_cell.angle_beta   90.00
_cell.angle_gamma   90.00
#
_symmetry.space_group_name_H-M   'P 1'
#
loop_
_entity.id
_entity.type
_entity.pdbx_description
1 polymer ?
#
loop_
_entity_poly.entity_id
_entity_poly.type
_entity_poly.pdbx_seq_one_letter_code
_entity_poly.pdbx_strand_id
1 'polypeptide(L)'
;MTALDLDWLEGGNATAHERPRLRKSPAPTKSARARQRPRNVNGRLLCKIGSPTASASPASAASAASAASAASAASASGPQLSENGLRRVVSRKTLAEAVAAGSWQVATWRGTGTMQSVHYAAMRSAEMGRHFRTCALAKAAEDRARAVEWARRPRRCEDKVRGVQQQTGGNEMEVKAPTCPTCNAALPDCDCVPFVQRSTSVPPAERERTERNSQETSVSKQASLQLATRRASLARRISLAGRRMSADMELAVVHKTTSERRKSADKHKKVPTLSRLQRLVQAKQMEFEALPEDKKGKLRSAFDRAVAVGQTGLGPSQLRQALGDLGLAGRQNHEKEAVQEVVRESIAAGLVEFLEFVFQIVPKVEQKLFEAKSPKLLGLFNQMDVAMTGSLSCADCIEALRRHADSFITVLDGDIMEQFWPVFLKELAQQHKVSKHSDDTIDFTHFQRFASEVEVKLFAFQGQMEERAARSAGLPPALESAHFGEISVMMRYFHRYEKHQRGLLGTQELVMALMDSGTLPTVGRLHTTTVSNFATRINKLAVYRFSEFLEQVDSLRREERSQREAAFRSWYTIHKWQDDKAIATTDMPQLIMDLSLVADSCRSVLDVRALVEDCHKNGAESLQLDAATELCGKVVESARVAARRREALVAEQVKLSEEQVCDMRGCFAEMTHSGVIGPDDLHSLLVELFPDHEIDDAFVQELLDLALPSGYFQSSNKSTTSSSARAKPTDSTPSKSKTSQAQQEDEAAAHRKVSWLAFIRPLILSCCDM
;
A
#
# COMPACT_ATOMS: atom_id res chain seq x y z
N MET A 1 20.67 5.07 -23.92
CA MET A 1 20.22 6.00 -22.86
C MET A 1 21.45 6.67 -22.31
N THR A 2 21.57 7.96 -22.58
CA THR A 2 22.76 8.78 -22.35
C THR A 2 23.04 8.99 -20.87
N ALA A 3 24.33 9.04 -20.53
CA ALA A 3 24.87 9.32 -19.21
C ALA A 3 24.17 10.53 -18.59
N LEU A 4 23.42 10.28 -17.51
CA LEU A 4 23.08 11.32 -16.56
C LEU A 4 24.35 11.68 -15.80
N ASP A 5 24.67 12.95 -15.87
CA ASP A 5 25.78 13.64 -15.22
C ASP A 5 25.69 13.43 -13.68
N LEU A 6 26.55 12.55 -13.14
CA LEU A 6 26.55 12.14 -11.73
C LEU A 6 27.48 13.00 -10.84
N ASP A 7 28.03 14.09 -11.37
CA ASP A 7 28.98 14.97 -10.67
C ASP A 7 28.34 15.81 -9.52
N TRP A 8 27.03 15.72 -9.29
CA TRP A 8 26.32 16.47 -8.25
C TRP A 8 26.18 15.76 -6.89
N LEU A 9 26.73 14.55 -6.72
CA LEU A 9 26.63 13.77 -5.47
C LEU A 9 27.71 14.07 -4.40
N GLU A 10 28.72 14.91 -4.66
CA GLU A 10 29.82 15.17 -3.71
C GLU A 10 29.83 16.55 -3.01
N GLY A 11 28.82 17.41 -3.22
CA GLY A 11 28.77 18.74 -2.62
C GLY A 11 28.15 18.79 -1.22
N GLY A 12 28.77 18.19 -0.19
CA GLY A 12 28.13 18.09 1.13
C GLY A 12 29.03 17.98 2.36
N ASN A 13 30.26 18.50 2.33
CA ASN A 13 31.06 18.72 3.55
C ASN A 13 31.83 20.04 3.42
N ALA A 14 31.17 21.16 3.67
CA ALA A 14 31.81 22.46 3.78
C ALA A 14 31.79 22.93 5.23
N THR A 15 32.98 22.90 5.82
CA THR A 15 33.35 23.52 7.10
C THR A 15 32.94 25.00 7.14
N ALA A 16 32.49 25.42 8.32
CA ALA A 16 32.11 26.78 8.65
C ALA A 16 33.17 27.82 8.21
N HIS A 17 32.81 28.66 7.24
CA HIS A 17 33.49 29.92 6.97
C HIS A 17 32.55 31.10 7.23
N GLU A 18 33.11 32.09 7.92
CA GLU A 18 32.48 33.30 8.42
C GLU A 18 31.68 34.08 7.36
N ARG A 19 30.47 34.49 7.74
CA ARG A 19 29.64 35.42 6.95
C ARG A 19 30.17 36.85 7.05
N PRO A 20 30.28 37.61 5.94
CA PRO A 20 30.55 39.03 5.99
C PRO A 20 29.30 39.82 6.43
N ARG A 21 29.53 40.84 7.27
CA ARG A 21 28.51 41.74 7.82
C ARG A 21 27.82 42.56 6.73
N LEU A 22 26.50 42.39 6.59
CA LEU A 22 25.65 43.25 5.77
C LEU A 22 25.21 44.50 6.57
N ARG A 23 25.32 45.65 5.90
CA ARG A 23 25.03 47.01 6.38
C ARG A 23 23.55 47.19 6.74
N LYS A 24 23.33 47.95 7.83
CA LYS A 24 22.03 48.46 8.28
C LYS A 24 21.48 49.49 7.29
N SER A 25 20.21 49.35 6.91
CA SER A 25 19.40 50.41 6.29
C SER A 25 18.30 50.88 7.26
N PRO A 26 17.88 52.16 7.19
CA PRO A 26 17.18 52.83 8.29
C PRO A 26 15.66 52.66 8.26
N ALA A 27 15.07 52.86 9.43
CA ALA A 27 13.63 52.77 9.72
C ALA A 27 12.78 53.83 8.99
N PRO A 28 11.51 53.53 8.67
CA PRO A 28 10.54 54.54 8.31
C PRO A 28 9.70 54.98 9.52
N THR A 29 9.54 56.29 9.62
CA THR A 29 8.79 57.06 10.61
C THR A 29 7.27 56.96 10.44
N LYS A 30 6.58 57.14 11.57
CA LYS A 30 5.12 57.21 11.76
C LYS A 30 4.48 58.41 11.03
N SER A 31 3.29 58.19 10.44
CA SER A 31 2.28 59.21 10.11
C SER A 31 0.97 58.45 9.78
N ALA A 32 -0.02 58.40 10.67
CA ALA A 32 -1.12 59.35 10.92
C ALA A 32 -2.45 58.90 10.27
N ARG A 33 -3.51 58.98 11.09
CA ARG A 33 -4.90 58.52 10.89
C ARG A 33 -5.58 59.08 9.63
N ALA A 34 -6.41 58.27 8.98
CA ALA A 34 -7.69 58.71 8.43
C ALA A 34 -8.73 57.57 8.45
N ARG A 35 -9.88 57.84 9.08
CA ARG A 35 -11.07 56.99 9.12
C ARG A 35 -11.82 57.09 7.78
N GLN A 36 -12.18 55.97 7.14
CA GLN A 36 -13.31 55.92 6.22
C GLN A 36 -14.08 54.58 6.32
N ARG A 37 -15.40 54.71 6.28
CA ARG A 37 -16.44 53.67 6.45
C ARG A 37 -16.48 52.68 5.27
N PRO A 38 -16.98 51.45 5.43
CA PRO A 38 -17.28 50.57 4.31
C PRO A 38 -18.62 50.94 3.66
N ARG A 39 -18.62 51.14 2.34
CA ARG A 39 -19.83 51.18 1.51
C ARG A 39 -20.16 49.76 1.04
N ASN A 40 -21.37 49.36 1.37
CA ASN A 40 -22.05 48.15 0.91
C ASN A 40 -22.45 48.34 -0.56
N VAL A 41 -22.03 47.45 -1.46
CA VAL A 41 -22.52 47.42 -2.85
C VAL A 41 -22.85 45.97 -3.21
N ASN A 42 -24.12 45.63 -3.04
CA ASN A 42 -24.75 44.47 -3.70
C ASN A 42 -25.07 44.89 -5.14
N GLY A 43 -24.37 44.31 -6.11
CA GLY A 43 -24.65 44.44 -7.54
C GLY A 43 -25.03 43.08 -8.14
N ARG A 44 -26.33 42.75 -8.11
CA ARG A 44 -26.93 41.71 -8.97
C ARG A 44 -26.92 42.22 -10.40
N LEU A 45 -26.25 41.52 -11.31
CA LEU A 45 -26.40 41.70 -12.76
C LEU A 45 -26.96 40.42 -13.38
N LEU A 46 -28.24 40.52 -13.74
CA LEU A 46 -28.93 39.67 -14.71
C LEU A 46 -28.35 39.95 -16.10
N CYS A 47 -27.85 38.93 -16.80
CA CYS A 47 -27.55 39.03 -18.22
C CYS A 47 -28.51 38.14 -19.03
N LYS A 48 -29.19 38.87 -19.91
CA LYS A 48 -30.18 38.48 -20.91
C LYS A 48 -29.70 37.41 -21.88
N ILE A 49 -30.67 36.57 -22.22
CA ILE A 49 -30.78 35.77 -23.44
C ILE A 49 -30.68 36.69 -24.66
N GLY A 50 -29.87 36.31 -25.64
CA GLY A 50 -29.80 36.94 -26.96
C GLY A 50 -29.27 35.96 -27.99
N SER A 51 -30.17 35.39 -28.79
CA SER A 51 -29.86 34.67 -30.03
C SER A 51 -29.28 35.64 -31.07
N PRO A 52 -28.50 35.13 -32.03
CA PRO A 52 -28.89 35.43 -33.40
C PRO A 52 -28.81 34.25 -34.38
N THR A 53 -29.56 34.50 -35.44
CA THR A 53 -29.89 33.77 -36.66
C THR A 53 -28.72 33.33 -37.55
N ALA A 54 -28.90 32.14 -38.13
CA ALA A 54 -28.59 31.68 -39.49
C ALA A 54 -27.72 32.57 -40.41
N SER A 55 -26.67 31.97 -40.99
CA SER A 55 -26.43 32.01 -42.44
C SER A 55 -25.35 31.01 -42.91
N ALA A 56 -25.72 30.30 -43.99
CA ALA A 56 -24.94 29.85 -45.15
C ALA A 56 -23.66 28.99 -44.99
N SER A 57 -23.77 27.76 -45.53
CA SER A 57 -22.68 26.94 -46.11
C SER A 57 -21.96 27.67 -47.26
N PRO A 58 -20.74 27.23 -47.63
CA PRO A 58 -20.67 26.29 -48.76
C PRO A 58 -19.61 25.17 -48.65
N ALA A 59 -20.01 24.02 -49.18
CA ALA A 59 -19.34 23.09 -50.10
C ALA A 59 -17.79 22.98 -50.17
N SER A 60 -17.35 21.73 -49.93
CA SER A 60 -16.46 20.89 -50.74
C SER A 60 -15.14 21.43 -51.30
N ALA A 61 -14.04 20.78 -50.90
CA ALA A 61 -12.96 20.41 -51.83
C ALA A 61 -12.24 19.16 -51.34
N ALA A 62 -12.34 18.10 -52.14
CA ALA A 62 -11.55 16.89 -52.05
C ALA A 62 -10.12 17.14 -52.56
N SER A 63 -9.14 16.47 -51.98
CA SER A 63 -7.81 16.28 -52.58
C SER A 63 -7.14 15.05 -51.96
N ALA A 64 -7.19 13.96 -52.73
CA ALA A 64 -6.49 12.71 -52.46
C ALA A 64 -5.08 12.72 -53.09
N ALA A 65 -4.25 11.80 -52.59
CA ALA A 65 -3.13 11.11 -53.22
C ALA A 65 -1.78 11.83 -53.38
N SER A 66 -0.76 11.35 -52.66
CA SER A 66 0.33 10.53 -53.24
C SER A 66 1.52 10.43 -52.27
N ALA A 67 1.92 9.19 -51.92
CA ALA A 67 3.32 8.75 -51.92
C ALA A 67 3.39 7.28 -51.48
N ALA A 68 3.34 6.38 -52.45
CA ALA A 68 3.94 5.06 -52.34
C ALA A 68 5.40 5.15 -52.79
N SER A 69 6.29 4.37 -52.17
CA SER A 69 7.44 3.64 -52.75
C SER A 69 8.63 3.61 -51.81
N ALA A 70 8.98 2.43 -51.28
CA ALA A 70 10.30 1.80 -51.40
C ALA A 70 10.46 0.69 -50.35
N ALA A 71 10.08 -0.54 -50.74
CA ALA A 71 10.58 -1.75 -50.11
C ALA A 71 11.83 -2.20 -50.88
N SER A 72 12.96 -2.39 -50.19
CA SER A 72 14.10 -3.15 -50.73
C SER A 72 14.41 -4.33 -49.82
N ALA A 73 14.28 -5.51 -50.41
CA ALA A 73 14.69 -6.79 -49.87
C ALA A 73 16.19 -6.85 -49.61
N ALA A 74 16.58 -7.50 -48.51
CA ALA A 74 17.91 -8.04 -48.33
C ALA A 74 17.81 -9.40 -47.61
N SER A 75 17.82 -10.45 -48.43
CA SER A 75 18.08 -11.83 -48.05
C SER A 75 19.55 -12.00 -47.66
N ALA A 76 19.83 -12.47 -46.45
CA ALA A 76 21.16 -12.94 -46.07
C ALA A 76 21.05 -14.29 -45.34
N SER A 77 21.69 -15.28 -45.95
CA SER A 77 21.75 -16.68 -45.60
C SER A 77 22.99 -17.04 -44.78
N GLY A 78 22.80 -17.88 -43.76
CA GLY A 78 23.83 -18.80 -43.20
C GLY A 78 24.20 -18.55 -41.73
N PRO A 79 24.85 -19.51 -41.02
CA PRO A 79 25.03 -20.93 -41.29
C PRO A 79 24.46 -21.87 -40.20
N GLN A 80 24.27 -23.14 -40.58
CA GLN A 80 23.91 -24.25 -39.69
C GLN A 80 25.04 -24.58 -38.72
N LEU A 81 24.69 -24.77 -37.43
CA LEU A 81 25.51 -25.48 -36.45
C LEU A 81 24.73 -26.71 -35.96
N SER A 82 25.42 -27.84 -36.01
CA SER A 82 24.98 -29.16 -35.57
C SER A 82 25.11 -29.31 -34.06
N GLU A 83 24.06 -29.78 -33.37
CA GLU A 83 24.21 -30.45 -32.08
C GLU A 83 23.31 -31.68 -32.00
N ASN A 84 23.97 -32.84 -31.96
CA ASN A 84 23.40 -34.12 -31.58
C ASN A 84 23.30 -34.18 -30.05
N GLY A 85 22.09 -34.35 -29.51
CA GLY A 85 21.84 -34.66 -28.12
C GLY A 85 20.41 -35.17 -27.93
N LEU A 86 20.27 -36.37 -27.35
CA LEU A 86 19.02 -37.13 -27.22
C LEU A 86 17.79 -36.27 -26.85
N ARG A 87 16.86 -36.10 -27.81
CA ARG A 87 15.50 -35.61 -27.52
C ARG A 87 14.54 -36.79 -27.40
N ARG A 88 14.00 -37.01 -26.21
CA ARG A 88 12.75 -37.77 -26.05
C ARG A 88 11.63 -36.95 -26.69
N VAL A 89 10.91 -37.56 -27.64
CA VAL A 89 9.76 -36.94 -28.31
C VAL A 89 8.64 -36.79 -27.29
N VAL A 90 8.37 -35.55 -26.91
CA VAL A 90 7.21 -35.19 -26.08
C VAL A 90 5.99 -35.12 -27.01
N SER A 91 4.89 -35.74 -26.60
CA SER A 91 3.62 -35.76 -27.35
C SER A 91 3.17 -34.34 -27.69
N ARG A 92 2.66 -34.11 -28.92
CA ARG A 92 2.08 -32.83 -29.35
C ARG A 92 1.01 -32.31 -28.40
N LYS A 93 0.30 -33.21 -27.69
CA LYS A 93 -0.67 -32.86 -26.65
C LYS A 93 -0.02 -32.21 -25.43
N THR A 94 1.12 -32.72 -24.99
CA THR A 94 1.88 -32.18 -23.85
C THR A 94 2.57 -30.86 -24.19
N LEU A 95 2.98 -30.68 -25.46
CA LEU A 95 3.51 -29.39 -25.93
C LEU A 95 2.40 -28.33 -26.06
N ALA A 96 1.22 -28.72 -26.57
CA ALA A 96 0.05 -27.84 -26.66
C ALA A 96 -0.49 -27.44 -25.27
N GLU A 97 -0.52 -28.38 -24.31
CA GLU A 97 -0.88 -28.10 -22.91
C GLU A 97 0.14 -27.20 -22.21
N ALA A 98 1.44 -27.35 -22.50
CA ALA A 98 2.48 -26.48 -21.94
C ALA A 98 2.47 -25.06 -22.53
N VAL A 99 2.13 -24.92 -23.82
CA VAL A 99 1.98 -23.61 -24.50
C VAL A 99 0.68 -22.91 -24.07
N ALA A 100 -0.39 -23.66 -23.79
CA ALA A 100 -1.64 -23.11 -23.28
C ALA A 100 -1.57 -22.66 -21.79
N ALA A 101 -0.64 -23.20 -21.00
CA ALA A 101 -0.56 -22.92 -19.57
C ALA A 101 0.23 -21.64 -19.19
N GLY A 102 0.94 -21.01 -20.13
CA GLY A 102 1.80 -19.86 -19.82
C GLY A 102 2.98 -20.21 -18.89
N SER A 103 4.12 -19.53 -19.06
CA SER A 103 5.37 -19.86 -18.36
C SER A 103 5.37 -19.59 -16.84
N TRP A 104 4.25 -19.18 -16.24
CA TRP A 104 4.14 -18.83 -14.82
C TRP A 104 3.24 -19.76 -13.99
N GLN A 105 2.57 -20.76 -14.58
CA GLN A 105 1.63 -21.64 -13.85
C GLN A 105 2.02 -23.12 -13.73
N VAL A 106 3.24 -23.54 -14.10
CA VAL A 106 3.65 -24.95 -13.95
C VAL A 106 3.89 -25.37 -12.47
N ALA A 107 3.76 -24.48 -11.49
CA ALA A 107 3.96 -24.81 -10.08
C ALA A 107 2.68 -25.13 -9.27
N THR A 108 1.48 -24.96 -9.82
CA THR A 108 0.27 -25.22 -9.03
C THR A 108 -0.82 -25.89 -9.86
N TRP A 109 -1.26 -27.06 -9.35
CA TRP A 109 -2.40 -27.89 -9.77
C TRP A 109 -2.10 -29.11 -10.64
N ARG A 110 -1.63 -30.17 -9.97
CA ARG A 110 -2.19 -31.52 -10.15
C ARG A 110 -2.58 -32.13 -8.79
N GLY A 111 -3.85 -32.01 -8.42
CA GLY A 111 -4.73 -33.13 -8.06
C GLY A 111 -4.41 -34.15 -6.94
N THR A 112 -3.36 -34.02 -6.14
CA THR A 112 -3.11 -34.94 -4.99
C THR A 112 -2.71 -34.24 -3.68
N GLY A 113 -2.76 -32.90 -3.66
CA GLY A 113 -2.07 -32.10 -2.64
C GLY A 113 -2.83 -31.74 -1.37
N THR A 114 -4.12 -32.02 -1.19
CA THR A 114 -4.88 -31.41 -0.05
C THR A 114 -4.45 -31.91 1.32
N MET A 115 -4.09 -33.19 1.49
CA MET A 115 -3.60 -33.69 2.78
C MET A 115 -2.16 -33.26 3.07
N GLN A 116 -1.27 -33.26 2.07
CA GLN A 116 0.12 -32.82 2.25
C GLN A 116 0.22 -31.31 2.43
N SER A 117 -0.59 -30.51 1.73
CA SER A 117 -0.61 -29.05 1.89
C SER A 117 -1.23 -28.64 3.23
N VAL A 118 -2.29 -29.32 3.67
CA VAL A 118 -2.84 -29.14 5.03
C VAL A 118 -1.84 -29.60 6.08
N HIS A 119 -1.11 -30.69 5.85
CA HIS A 119 -0.03 -31.14 6.74
C HIS A 119 1.13 -30.14 6.80
N TYR A 120 1.55 -29.58 5.66
CA TYR A 120 2.58 -28.54 5.59
C TYR A 120 2.14 -27.24 6.24
N ALA A 121 0.88 -26.83 6.05
CA ALA A 121 0.29 -25.67 6.71
C ALA A 121 0.19 -25.88 8.23
N ALA A 122 -0.19 -27.08 8.67
CA ALA A 122 -0.23 -27.46 10.09
C ALA A 122 1.17 -27.50 10.71
N MET A 123 2.18 -28.01 10.00
CA MET A 123 3.58 -27.98 10.42
C MET A 123 4.09 -26.53 10.55
N ARG A 124 3.87 -25.68 9.54
CA ARG A 124 4.20 -24.25 9.59
C ARG A 124 3.53 -23.53 10.75
N SER A 125 2.23 -23.80 10.99
CA SER A 125 1.49 -23.22 12.10
C SER A 125 2.05 -23.68 13.46
N ALA A 126 2.40 -24.96 13.59
CA ALA A 126 3.01 -25.50 14.80
C ALA A 126 4.41 -24.92 15.07
N GLU A 127 5.20 -24.73 14.02
CA GLU A 127 6.54 -24.15 14.07
C GLU A 127 6.49 -22.65 14.44
N MET A 128 5.60 -21.87 13.81
CA MET A 128 5.32 -20.49 14.22
C MET A 128 4.88 -20.44 15.69
N GLY A 129 4.01 -21.35 16.13
CA GLY A 129 3.59 -21.44 17.53
C GLY A 129 4.74 -21.74 18.50
N ARG A 130 5.75 -22.53 18.11
CA ARG A 130 6.96 -22.75 18.91
C ARG A 130 7.85 -21.50 18.93
N HIS A 131 8.02 -20.85 17.79
CA HIS A 131 8.79 -19.61 17.68
C HIS A 131 8.19 -18.51 18.58
N PHE A 132 6.87 -18.26 18.49
CA PHE A 132 6.17 -17.31 19.37
C PHE A 132 6.37 -17.60 20.86
N ARG A 133 6.27 -18.87 21.27
CA ARG A 133 6.54 -19.27 22.66
C ARG A 133 7.99 -19.00 23.07
N THR A 134 8.95 -19.26 22.19
CA THR A 134 10.37 -19.05 22.45
C THR A 134 10.69 -17.56 22.59
N CYS A 135 10.17 -16.72 21.70
CA CYS A 135 10.31 -15.27 21.77
C CYS A 135 9.65 -14.69 23.03
N ALA A 136 8.45 -15.16 23.40
CA ALA A 136 7.78 -14.74 24.63
C ALA A 136 8.57 -15.14 25.89
N LEU A 137 9.17 -16.33 25.93
CA LEU A 137 10.02 -16.78 27.03
C LEU A 137 11.33 -16.00 27.12
N ALA A 138 11.96 -15.69 25.98
CA ALA A 138 13.17 -14.87 25.92
C ALA A 138 12.91 -13.45 26.42
N LYS A 139 11.82 -12.82 25.98
CA LYS A 139 11.34 -11.51 26.47
C LYS A 139 11.10 -11.54 27.98
N ALA A 140 10.39 -12.56 28.48
CA ALA A 140 10.14 -12.71 29.91
C ALA A 140 11.41 -13.00 30.74
N ALA A 141 12.46 -13.57 30.14
CA ALA A 141 13.76 -13.73 30.77
C ALA A 141 14.53 -12.39 30.83
N GLU A 142 14.52 -11.62 29.74
CA GLU A 142 15.11 -10.28 29.67
C GLU A 142 14.46 -9.32 30.67
N ASP A 143 13.13 -9.34 30.79
CA ASP A 143 12.39 -8.50 31.74
C ASP A 143 12.69 -8.89 33.20
N ARG A 144 12.86 -10.18 33.48
CA ARG A 144 13.34 -10.65 34.80
C ARG A 144 14.77 -10.18 35.08
N ALA A 145 15.67 -10.22 34.09
CA ALA A 145 17.03 -9.71 34.23
C ALA A 145 17.04 -8.20 34.51
N ARG A 146 16.26 -7.42 33.76
CA ARG A 146 16.07 -5.97 34.01
C ARG A 146 15.53 -5.70 35.41
N ALA A 147 14.53 -6.46 35.87
CA ALA A 147 13.97 -6.30 37.20
C ALA A 147 15.00 -6.59 38.31
N VAL A 148 15.85 -7.61 38.13
CA VAL A 148 16.94 -7.92 39.06
C VAL A 148 18.01 -6.84 39.06
N GLU A 149 18.39 -6.31 37.89
CA GLU A 149 19.33 -5.20 37.79
C GLU A 149 18.79 -3.94 38.49
N TRP A 150 17.50 -3.65 38.30
CA TRP A 150 16.83 -2.52 38.95
C TRP A 150 16.78 -2.68 40.47
N ALA A 151 16.55 -3.91 40.96
CA ALA A 151 16.58 -4.22 42.39
C ALA A 151 17.99 -4.14 43.00
N ARG A 152 19.05 -4.37 42.20
CA ARG A 152 20.45 -4.28 42.63
C ARG A 152 21.02 -2.87 42.65
N ARG A 153 20.37 -1.89 42.00
CA ARG A 153 20.83 -0.50 42.07
C ARG A 153 20.81 -0.04 43.53
N PRO A 154 21.97 0.29 44.13
CA PRO A 154 22.01 0.79 45.50
C PRO A 154 21.12 2.03 45.57
N ARG A 155 20.14 2.02 46.48
CA ARG A 155 19.42 3.24 46.83
C ARG A 155 20.46 4.18 47.42
N ARG A 156 21.00 5.10 46.60
CA ARG A 156 21.74 6.24 47.12
C ARG A 156 20.75 7.02 47.96
N CYS A 157 20.77 6.79 49.27
CA CYS A 157 20.20 7.72 50.23
C CYS A 157 20.97 9.03 50.04
N GLU A 158 20.28 10.04 49.53
CA GLU A 158 20.72 11.43 49.56
C GLU A 158 20.70 11.92 51.02
N ASP A 159 21.67 11.46 51.81
CA ASP A 159 22.02 12.10 53.07
C ASP A 159 23.38 12.76 52.88
N LYS A 160 23.35 14.08 52.60
CA LYS A 160 24.25 15.14 53.10
C LYS A 160 24.38 16.28 52.08
N VAL A 161 23.56 17.31 52.27
CA VAL A 161 23.97 18.69 51.95
C VAL A 161 23.82 19.52 53.23
N ARG A 162 24.89 19.57 54.02
CA ARG A 162 25.16 20.64 54.99
C ARG A 162 26.67 20.81 55.15
N GLY A 163 27.17 21.91 54.58
CA GLY A 163 28.14 22.82 55.20
C GLY A 163 29.61 22.41 55.29
N VAL A 164 30.45 23.30 54.76
CA VAL A 164 31.60 23.97 55.43
C VAL A 164 32.86 24.02 54.54
N GLN A 165 33.04 25.21 53.95
CA GLN A 165 34.21 26.09 53.92
C GLN A 165 35.62 25.56 54.31
N GLN A 166 36.58 25.88 53.42
CA GLN A 166 38.01 26.24 53.64
C GLN A 166 38.94 25.26 54.38
N GLN A 167 39.93 24.69 53.67
CA GLN A 167 41.33 25.15 53.70
C GLN A 167 42.27 24.28 52.85
N THR A 168 43.35 24.94 52.46
CA THR A 168 44.59 24.56 51.77
C THR A 168 45.28 23.28 52.23
N GLY A 169 46.01 22.63 51.32
CA GLY A 169 47.15 21.75 51.66
C GLY A 169 47.34 20.61 50.67
N GLY A 170 48.45 20.63 49.93
CA GLY A 170 48.82 19.55 49.01
C GLY A 170 49.20 18.26 49.71
N ASN A 171 49.01 17.14 49.00
CA ASN A 171 49.91 16.00 48.99
C ASN A 171 49.53 15.07 47.84
N GLU A 172 50.56 14.61 47.13
CA GLU A 172 50.52 13.49 46.21
C GLU A 172 49.95 12.26 46.92
N MET A 173 48.97 11.59 46.30
CA MET A 173 48.61 10.22 46.67
C MET A 173 48.43 9.36 45.42
N GLU A 174 49.25 8.33 45.43
CA GLU A 174 49.41 7.18 44.56
C GLU A 174 48.10 6.41 44.33
N VAL A 175 47.81 6.11 43.06
CA VAL A 175 46.60 5.38 42.61
C VAL A 175 46.84 3.87 42.78
N LYS A 176 46.14 3.24 43.73
CA LYS A 176 46.05 1.77 43.85
C LYS A 176 44.93 1.20 42.97
N ALA A 177 45.27 0.22 42.14
CA ALA A 177 44.34 -0.54 41.30
C ALA A 177 43.47 -1.51 42.14
N PRO A 178 42.21 -1.80 41.72
CA PRO A 178 41.35 -2.77 42.39
C PRO A 178 41.75 -4.22 42.05
N THR A 179 41.82 -5.08 43.07
CA THR A 179 42.07 -6.51 42.96
C THR A 179 40.77 -7.34 42.89
N CYS A 180 40.82 -8.46 42.16
CA CYS A 180 39.71 -9.41 41.98
C CYS A 180 39.41 -10.17 43.29
N PRO A 181 38.14 -10.25 43.75
CA PRO A 181 37.77 -10.82 45.05
C PRO A 181 37.82 -12.36 45.13
N THR A 182 38.39 -13.05 44.15
CA THR A 182 38.42 -14.53 44.13
C THR A 182 39.82 -15.12 43.94
N CYS A 183 40.85 -14.34 43.59
CA CYS A 183 42.18 -14.93 43.33
C CYS A 183 43.42 -14.10 43.71
N ASN A 184 43.29 -12.85 44.19
CA ASN A 184 44.36 -12.10 44.88
C ASN A 184 45.81 -12.20 44.32
N ALA A 185 46.01 -12.26 43.00
CA ALA A 185 47.33 -12.31 42.36
C ALA A 185 47.45 -11.31 41.19
N ALA A 186 48.67 -10.82 40.93
CA ALA A 186 49.00 -9.84 39.89
C ALA A 186 49.77 -10.49 38.72
N LEU A 187 49.29 -10.26 37.48
CA LEU A 187 49.92 -10.52 36.16
C LEU A 187 50.13 -12.01 35.75
N PRO A 188 50.33 -12.32 34.44
CA PRO A 188 49.25 -12.70 33.54
C PRO A 188 49.33 -14.16 33.07
N ASP A 189 48.15 -14.68 32.73
CA ASP A 189 47.84 -15.87 31.93
C ASP A 189 48.35 -17.22 32.45
N CYS A 190 47.55 -17.74 33.39
CA CYS A 190 47.53 -19.13 33.81
C CYS A 190 46.20 -19.76 33.34
N ASP A 191 46.29 -20.79 32.50
CA ASP A 191 45.18 -21.62 32.00
C ASP A 191 44.54 -22.46 33.11
N CYS A 192 43.21 -22.47 33.19
CA CYS A 192 42.46 -23.44 33.99
C CYS A 192 41.13 -23.84 33.31
N VAL A 193 41.12 -25.06 32.76
CA VAL A 193 39.97 -25.82 32.23
C VAL A 193 39.06 -26.30 33.39
N PRO A 194 37.80 -26.76 33.18
CA PRO A 194 37.65 -28.20 32.89
C PRO A 194 36.48 -28.62 31.98
N PHE A 195 36.79 -29.74 31.34
CA PHE A 195 36.02 -30.66 30.51
C PHE A 195 35.00 -31.49 31.34
N VAL A 196 33.74 -31.60 30.90
CA VAL A 196 32.83 -32.72 31.22
C VAL A 196 31.92 -33.01 30.02
N GLN A 197 32.13 -34.18 29.39
CA GLN A 197 31.18 -34.82 28.48
C GLN A 197 30.06 -35.53 29.24
N ARG A 198 28.84 -35.52 28.70
CA ARG A 198 27.87 -36.61 28.91
C ARG A 198 26.95 -36.78 27.71
N SER A 199 27.18 -37.88 27.00
CA SER A 199 26.34 -38.44 25.94
C SER A 199 25.26 -39.32 26.58
N THR A 200 24.01 -39.23 26.10
CA THR A 200 23.00 -40.29 26.26
C THR A 200 22.14 -40.39 25.01
N SER A 201 22.31 -41.52 24.32
CA SER A 201 21.45 -42.06 23.26
C SER A 201 20.21 -42.76 23.86
N VAL A 202 19.05 -42.64 23.22
CA VAL A 202 17.83 -43.44 23.51
C VAL A 202 17.20 -43.90 22.17
N PRO A 203 16.71 -45.16 22.05
CA PRO A 203 16.38 -45.82 20.78
C PRO A 203 14.89 -45.67 20.35
N PRO A 204 14.50 -46.14 19.14
CA PRO A 204 13.14 -46.03 18.64
C PRO A 204 12.37 -47.35 18.78
N ALA A 205 11.28 -47.35 19.54
CA ALA A 205 10.24 -48.38 19.47
C ALA A 205 8.96 -47.84 20.13
N GLU A 206 7.80 -48.35 19.69
CA GLU A 206 6.44 -48.01 20.14
C GLU A 206 5.78 -46.82 19.44
N ARG A 207 5.43 -47.04 18.17
CA ARG A 207 4.51 -46.20 17.42
C ARG A 207 3.46 -47.04 16.70
N GLU A 208 2.64 -47.77 17.45
CA GLU A 208 1.52 -48.53 16.91
C GLU A 208 0.50 -48.86 18.02
N ARG A 209 -0.37 -47.90 18.41
CA ARG A 209 -1.68 -48.18 19.04
C ARG A 209 -2.62 -47.00 19.35
N THR A 210 -2.43 -45.81 18.78
CA THR A 210 -3.25 -44.63 19.14
C THR A 210 -4.00 -43.98 17.96
N GLU A 211 -4.55 -44.79 17.05
CA GLU A 211 -5.34 -44.30 15.90
C GLU A 211 -6.84 -44.64 15.92
N ARG A 212 -7.39 -45.15 17.02
CA ARG A 212 -8.86 -45.41 17.13
C ARG A 212 -9.66 -44.48 18.04
N ASN A 213 -9.06 -43.45 18.67
CA ASN A 213 -9.76 -42.52 19.57
C ASN A 213 -9.81 -41.05 19.11
N SER A 214 -9.39 -40.75 17.88
CA SER A 214 -9.23 -39.34 17.44
C SER A 214 -10.49 -38.71 16.85
N GLN A 215 -11.55 -39.48 16.59
CA GLN A 215 -12.77 -38.97 15.94
C GLN A 215 -13.86 -38.49 16.92
N GLU A 216 -13.83 -38.91 18.20
CA GLU A 216 -14.77 -38.44 19.22
C GLU A 216 -14.29 -37.18 19.99
N THR A 217 -13.04 -36.76 19.82
CA THR A 217 -12.49 -35.59 20.55
C THR A 217 -12.68 -34.24 19.84
N SER A 218 -13.13 -34.21 18.58
CA SER A 218 -13.35 -32.95 17.84
C SER A 218 -14.66 -32.26 18.24
N VAL A 219 -15.73 -33.02 18.44
CA VAL A 219 -17.03 -32.48 18.88
C VAL A 219 -16.98 -32.03 20.35
N SER A 220 -16.24 -32.76 21.19
CA SER A 220 -16.04 -32.41 22.61
C SER A 220 -15.19 -31.15 22.80
N LYS A 221 -14.17 -30.92 21.95
CA LYS A 221 -13.35 -29.69 22.01
C LYS A 221 -14.13 -28.46 21.56
N GLN A 222 -15.01 -28.57 20.56
CA GLN A 222 -15.85 -27.46 20.12
C GLN A 222 -16.92 -27.11 21.17
N ALA A 223 -17.51 -28.12 21.83
CA ALA A 223 -18.41 -27.92 22.96
C ALA A 223 -17.70 -27.28 24.17
N SER A 224 -16.47 -27.70 24.48
CA SER A 224 -15.66 -27.11 25.55
C SER A 224 -15.27 -25.66 25.25
N LEU A 225 -14.96 -25.33 24.00
CA LEU A 225 -14.63 -23.96 23.59
C LEU A 225 -15.86 -23.04 23.63
N GLN A 226 -17.03 -23.53 23.20
CA GLN A 226 -18.29 -22.80 23.31
C GLN A 226 -18.72 -22.61 24.77
N LEU A 227 -18.51 -23.60 25.63
CA LEU A 227 -18.78 -23.49 27.06
C LEU A 227 -17.82 -22.51 27.76
N ALA A 228 -16.54 -22.51 27.39
CA ALA A 228 -15.55 -21.53 27.89
C ALA A 228 -15.89 -20.11 27.44
N THR A 229 -16.33 -19.94 26.18
CA THR A 229 -16.76 -18.65 25.63
C THR A 229 -18.04 -18.15 26.30
N ARG A 230 -19.01 -19.04 26.57
CA ARG A 230 -20.21 -18.72 27.35
C ARG A 230 -19.90 -18.36 28.80
N ARG A 231 -18.98 -19.07 29.47
CA ARG A 231 -18.54 -18.73 30.83
C ARG A 231 -17.82 -17.38 30.88
N ALA A 232 -16.97 -17.08 29.90
CA ALA A 232 -16.30 -15.78 29.81
C ALA A 232 -17.28 -14.63 29.53
N SER A 233 -18.30 -14.86 28.69
CA SER A 233 -19.39 -13.90 28.44
C SER A 233 -20.25 -13.66 29.70
N LEU A 234 -20.59 -14.73 30.42
CA LEU A 234 -21.42 -14.66 31.62
C LEU A 234 -20.68 -14.00 32.79
N ALA A 235 -19.37 -14.26 32.95
CA ALA A 235 -18.52 -13.56 33.91
C ALA A 235 -18.43 -12.05 33.62
N ARG A 236 -18.36 -11.63 32.33
CA ARG A 236 -18.42 -10.21 31.95
C ARG A 236 -19.78 -9.57 32.25
N ARG A 237 -20.89 -10.29 32.03
CA ARG A 237 -22.24 -9.78 32.37
C ARG A 237 -22.44 -9.64 33.88
N ILE A 238 -21.94 -10.58 34.69
CA ILE A 238 -21.96 -10.47 36.16
C ILE A 238 -21.09 -9.30 36.64
N SER A 239 -19.91 -9.10 36.04
CA SER A 239 -19.04 -7.96 36.38
C SER A 239 -19.64 -6.59 36.01
N LEU A 240 -20.48 -6.52 34.98
CA LEU A 240 -21.17 -5.28 34.58
C LEU A 240 -22.47 -5.05 35.36
N ALA A 241 -23.18 -6.12 35.74
CA ALA A 241 -24.34 -6.04 36.63
C ALA A 241 -23.96 -5.63 38.06
N GLY A 242 -22.80 -6.06 38.55
CA GLY A 242 -22.27 -5.70 39.87
C GLY A 242 -21.89 -4.22 40.04
N ARG A 243 -21.79 -3.44 38.94
CA ARG A 243 -21.50 -1.99 38.99
C ARG A 243 -22.75 -1.10 38.85
N ARG A 244 -23.94 -1.65 38.60
CA ARG A 244 -25.18 -0.87 38.40
C ARG A 244 -26.17 -0.88 39.57
N MET A 245 -25.86 -1.53 40.70
CA MET A 245 -26.74 -1.57 41.88
C MET A 245 -26.25 -0.76 43.09
N SER A 246 -25.34 0.20 42.91
CA SER A 246 -24.83 1.03 44.02
C SER A 246 -25.06 2.54 43.87
N ALA A 247 -25.95 2.97 42.97
CA ALA A 247 -26.17 4.40 42.69
C ALA A 247 -27.57 4.94 43.03
N ASP A 248 -28.57 4.11 43.31
CA ASP A 248 -29.94 4.60 43.56
C ASP A 248 -30.59 3.90 44.77
N MET A 249 -30.27 4.36 45.98
CA MET A 249 -31.21 4.28 47.12
C MET A 249 -30.74 5.17 48.27
N GLU A 250 -31.14 6.45 48.31
CA GLU A 250 -31.34 7.16 49.58
C GLU A 250 -32.08 8.50 49.40
N LEU A 251 -33.39 8.46 49.56
CA LEU A 251 -34.23 9.59 49.94
C LEU A 251 -35.32 9.07 50.89
N ALA A 252 -35.07 9.14 52.20
CA ALA A 252 -36.12 9.24 53.21
C ALA A 252 -35.54 9.64 54.59
N VAL A 253 -36.05 10.75 55.08
CA VAL A 253 -35.87 11.34 56.41
C VAL A 253 -36.57 10.47 57.47
N VAL A 254 -35.99 10.37 58.68
CA VAL A 254 -36.64 10.62 60.01
C VAL A 254 -35.73 10.17 61.18
N HIS A 255 -35.67 11.05 62.18
CA HIS A 255 -34.97 11.04 63.48
C HIS A 255 -34.85 9.70 64.24
N LYS A 256 -33.69 9.45 64.87
CA LYS A 256 -33.60 9.26 66.33
C LYS A 256 -32.19 9.47 66.90
N THR A 257 -32.20 10.01 68.10
CA THR A 257 -31.13 10.54 68.94
C THR A 257 -30.25 9.47 69.61
N THR A 258 -29.13 9.96 70.18
CA THR A 258 -28.32 9.40 71.28
C THR A 258 -27.53 8.11 71.03
N SER A 259 -26.21 8.26 70.86
CA SER A 259 -25.21 7.50 71.64
C SER A 259 -23.82 8.08 71.39
N GLU A 260 -23.34 8.88 72.35
CA GLU A 260 -21.94 9.25 72.50
C GLU A 260 -21.05 8.03 72.79
N ARG A 261 -19.74 8.23 72.61
CA ARG A 261 -18.60 7.46 73.15
C ARG A 261 -18.35 6.08 72.55
N ARG A 262 -17.58 6.06 71.45
CA ARG A 262 -16.27 5.38 71.28
C ARG A 262 -15.94 5.27 69.78
N LYS A 263 -14.81 5.86 69.35
CA LYS A 263 -14.00 5.58 68.14
C LYS A 263 -13.45 6.86 67.47
N SER A 264 -12.55 7.54 68.18
CA SER A 264 -11.68 8.60 67.65
C SER A 264 -10.28 8.04 67.44
N ALA A 265 -10.03 7.31 66.35
CA ALA A 265 -8.68 6.83 66.02
C ALA A 265 -8.45 6.44 64.53
N ASP A 266 -9.29 6.87 63.57
CA ASP A 266 -9.19 6.34 62.19
C ASP A 266 -9.30 7.40 61.07
N LYS A 267 -8.75 8.60 61.31
CA LYS A 267 -8.81 9.73 60.35
C LYS A 267 -7.49 10.06 59.59
N HIS A 268 -6.42 9.28 59.75
CA HIS A 268 -5.10 9.66 59.19
C HIS A 268 -4.52 8.80 58.03
N LYS A 269 -5.26 7.84 57.45
CA LYS A 269 -4.69 6.93 56.43
C LYS A 269 -4.94 7.24 54.95
N LYS A 270 -5.60 8.36 54.59
CA LYS A 270 -5.96 8.66 53.19
C LYS A 270 -4.97 9.57 52.41
N VAL A 271 -3.87 10.02 53.02
CA VAL A 271 -2.90 10.92 52.38
C VAL A 271 -1.76 10.24 51.55
N PRO A 272 -1.39 8.94 51.69
CA PRO A 272 -0.22 8.43 50.99
C PRO A 272 -0.42 8.16 49.48
N THR A 273 -1.65 7.99 48.99
CA THR A 273 -1.91 7.59 47.59
C THR A 273 -1.70 8.71 46.57
N LEU A 274 -2.10 9.95 46.88
CA LEU A 274 -1.85 11.11 46.00
C LEU A 274 -0.35 11.35 45.80
N SER A 275 0.44 11.21 46.88
CA SER A 275 1.90 11.34 46.81
C SER A 275 2.56 10.29 45.89
N ARG A 276 1.96 9.10 45.74
CA ARG A 276 2.49 8.04 44.88
C ARG A 276 2.19 8.31 43.42
N LEU A 277 0.96 8.74 43.10
CA LEU A 277 0.58 9.06 41.73
C LEU A 277 1.39 10.25 41.20
N GLN A 278 1.56 11.30 42.02
CA GLN A 278 2.40 12.44 41.67
C GLN A 278 3.86 12.04 41.41
N ARG A 279 4.43 11.15 42.24
CA ARG A 279 5.78 10.61 42.02
C ARG A 279 5.90 9.81 40.73
N LEU A 280 4.87 9.03 40.37
CA LEU A 280 4.85 8.29 39.10
C LEU A 280 4.78 9.23 37.88
N VAL A 281 3.96 10.29 37.96
CA VAL A 281 3.88 11.30 36.90
C VAL A 281 5.21 12.04 36.77
N GLN A 282 5.82 12.47 37.88
CA GLN A 282 7.15 13.09 37.87
C GLN A 282 8.22 12.16 37.32
N ALA A 283 8.21 10.87 37.68
CA ALA A 283 9.16 9.90 37.13
C ALA A 283 9.02 9.75 35.62
N LYS A 284 7.79 9.64 35.09
CA LYS A 284 7.54 9.62 33.64
C LYS A 284 7.97 10.91 32.96
N GLN A 285 7.80 12.06 33.61
CA GLN A 285 8.24 13.33 33.05
C GLN A 285 9.75 13.43 33.01
N MET A 286 10.46 12.97 34.05
CA MET A 286 11.92 12.88 34.04
C MET A 286 12.42 11.88 32.97
N GLU A 287 11.71 10.77 32.77
CA GLU A 287 12.00 9.81 31.71
C GLU A 287 11.82 10.45 30.33
N PHE A 288 10.79 11.28 30.15
CA PHE A 288 10.57 12.02 28.91
C PHE A 288 11.70 13.02 28.69
N GLU A 289 12.08 13.77 29.74
CA GLU A 289 13.19 14.72 29.70
C GLU A 289 14.55 14.06 29.46
N ALA A 290 14.68 12.77 29.69
CA ALA A 290 15.88 11.99 29.39
C ALA A 290 15.95 11.48 27.94
N LEU A 291 14.86 11.59 27.16
CA LEU A 291 14.87 11.18 25.75
C LEU A 291 15.74 12.12 24.90
N PRO A 292 16.28 11.66 23.76
CA PRO A 292 16.94 12.55 22.80
C PRO A 292 16.00 13.67 22.33
N GLU A 293 16.52 14.90 22.21
CA GLU A 293 15.74 16.09 21.83
C GLU A 293 14.98 15.90 20.51
N ASP A 294 15.59 15.24 19.52
CA ASP A 294 14.94 14.93 18.25
C ASP A 294 13.69 14.06 18.43
N LYS A 295 13.74 13.09 19.35
CA LYS A 295 12.60 12.21 19.65
C LYS A 295 11.54 12.96 20.45
N LYS A 296 11.92 13.76 21.44
CA LYS A 296 10.99 14.61 22.20
C LYS A 296 10.21 15.53 21.27
N GLY A 297 10.91 16.25 20.39
CA GLY A 297 10.32 17.18 19.44
C GLY A 297 9.33 16.50 18.50
N LYS A 298 9.68 15.33 17.95
CA LYS A 298 8.78 14.54 17.10
C LYS A 298 7.51 14.08 17.83
N LEU A 299 7.66 13.50 19.02
CA LEU A 299 6.53 13.02 19.83
C LEU A 299 5.60 14.16 20.25
N ARG A 300 6.17 15.27 20.71
CA ARG A 300 5.43 16.47 21.11
C ARG A 300 4.68 17.07 19.92
N SER A 301 5.37 17.25 18.79
CA SER A 301 4.78 17.83 17.58
C SER A 301 3.66 16.97 17.00
N ALA A 302 3.83 15.64 16.94
CA ALA A 302 2.78 14.73 16.49
C ALA A 302 1.54 14.77 17.39
N PHE A 303 1.73 14.82 18.72
CA PHE A 303 0.64 14.95 19.67
C PHE A 303 -0.08 16.30 19.52
N ASP A 304 0.67 17.40 19.52
CA ASP A 304 0.12 18.76 19.51
C ASP A 304 -0.60 19.09 18.20
N ARG A 305 -0.16 18.54 17.06
CA ARG A 305 -0.86 18.68 15.77
C ARG A 305 -2.18 17.91 15.72
N ALA A 306 -2.26 16.78 16.41
CA ALA A 306 -3.46 15.94 16.40
C ALA A 306 -4.50 16.38 17.44
N VAL A 307 -4.09 17.01 18.54
CA VAL A 307 -5.02 17.53 19.55
C VAL A 307 -5.83 18.69 18.96
N ALA A 308 -7.17 18.58 19.01
CA ALA A 308 -8.04 19.70 18.65
C ALA A 308 -7.92 20.85 19.66
N VAL A 309 -8.07 22.09 19.18
CA VAL A 309 -8.01 23.29 20.00
C VAL A 309 -8.99 23.19 21.18
N GLY A 310 -8.45 23.22 22.40
CA GLY A 310 -9.22 23.16 23.65
C GLY A 310 -9.40 21.76 24.25
N GLN A 311 -8.90 20.71 23.63
CA GLN A 311 -8.85 19.36 24.22
C GLN A 311 -7.50 19.10 24.90
N THR A 312 -7.49 18.29 25.96
CA THR A 312 -6.27 17.93 26.72
C THR A 312 -5.74 16.54 26.36
N GLY A 313 -6.48 15.76 25.57
CA GLY A 313 -6.11 14.39 25.21
C GLY A 313 -6.61 14.02 23.82
N LEU A 314 -6.13 12.89 23.32
CA LEU A 314 -6.43 12.39 21.98
C LEU A 314 -7.67 11.48 22.01
N GLY A 315 -8.64 11.79 21.15
CA GLY A 315 -9.70 10.87 20.75
C GLY A 315 -9.21 9.81 19.75
N PRO A 316 -10.08 8.87 19.31
CA PRO A 316 -9.67 7.75 18.45
C PRO A 316 -9.12 8.19 17.08
N SER A 317 -9.72 9.20 16.45
CA SER A 317 -9.26 9.74 15.16
C SER A 317 -7.95 10.50 15.31
N GLN A 318 -7.85 11.35 16.34
CA GLN A 318 -6.65 12.14 16.66
C GLN A 318 -5.48 11.22 17.05
N LEU A 319 -5.73 10.14 17.78
CA LEU A 319 -4.70 9.17 18.13
C LEU A 319 -4.14 8.49 16.88
N ARG A 320 -4.99 8.09 15.93
CA ARG A 320 -4.53 7.56 14.64
C ARG A 320 -3.74 8.59 13.85
N GLN A 321 -4.16 9.86 13.86
CA GLN A 321 -3.42 10.95 13.22
C GLN A 321 -2.03 11.12 13.86
N ALA A 322 -1.94 11.19 15.18
CA ALA A 322 -0.67 11.30 15.89
C ALA A 322 0.26 10.11 15.63
N LEU A 323 -0.28 8.88 15.55
CA LEU A 323 0.48 7.69 15.16
C LEU A 323 0.91 7.76 13.69
N GLY A 324 0.07 8.24 12.79
CA GLY A 324 0.41 8.47 11.38
C GLY A 324 1.56 9.46 11.20
N ASP A 325 1.54 10.57 11.96
CA ASP A 325 2.60 11.58 12.00
C ASP A 325 3.96 11.01 12.48
N LEU A 326 3.93 9.93 13.27
CA LEU A 326 5.12 9.19 13.70
C LEU A 326 5.51 8.05 12.75
N GLY A 327 4.75 7.82 11.67
CA GLY A 327 4.95 6.68 10.76
C GLY A 327 4.48 5.33 11.32
N LEU A 328 3.61 5.34 12.34
CA LEU A 328 3.10 4.18 13.07
C LEU A 328 1.64 3.83 12.74
N ALA A 329 1.10 4.29 11.61
CA ALA A 329 -0.28 3.98 11.21
C ALA A 329 -0.49 2.54 10.70
N GLY A 330 0.59 1.82 10.39
CA GLY A 330 0.53 0.57 9.63
C GLY A 330 0.24 0.83 8.14
N ARG A 331 0.83 0.04 7.26
CA ARG A 331 0.67 0.19 5.80
C ARG A 331 -0.25 -0.88 5.24
N GLN A 332 0.02 -2.12 5.60
CA GLN A 332 -0.78 -3.27 5.18
C GLN A 332 -1.99 -3.43 6.10
N ASN A 333 -3.06 -4.09 5.64
CA ASN A 333 -4.29 -4.18 6.43
C ASN A 333 -4.09 -4.85 7.79
N HIS A 334 -3.33 -5.94 7.84
CA HIS A 334 -3.05 -6.62 9.11
C HIS A 334 -2.22 -5.74 10.07
N GLU A 335 -1.38 -4.85 9.55
CA GLU A 335 -0.68 -3.84 10.36
C GLU A 335 -1.65 -2.78 10.87
N LYS A 336 -2.53 -2.27 10.00
CA LYS A 336 -3.58 -1.30 10.36
C LYS A 336 -4.52 -1.88 11.43
N GLU A 337 -4.93 -3.14 11.29
CA GLU A 337 -5.75 -3.86 12.27
C GLU A 337 -5.03 -4.00 13.63
N ALA A 338 -3.73 -4.33 13.61
CA ALA A 338 -2.93 -4.41 14.84
C ALA A 338 -2.83 -3.05 15.55
N VAL A 339 -2.63 -1.97 14.79
CA VAL A 339 -2.64 -0.59 15.33
C VAL A 339 -4.03 -0.23 15.87
N GLN A 340 -5.08 -0.58 15.13
CA GLN A 340 -6.47 -0.31 15.50
C GLN A 340 -6.88 -1.05 16.78
N GLU A 341 -6.40 -2.28 16.99
CA GLU A 341 -6.57 -3.01 18.24
C GLU A 341 -6.00 -2.22 19.42
N VAL A 342 -4.77 -1.72 19.30
CA VAL A 342 -4.14 -0.89 20.35
C VAL A 342 -4.92 0.40 20.59
N VAL A 343 -5.32 1.09 19.53
CA VAL A 343 -6.13 2.32 19.62
C VAL A 343 -7.46 2.05 20.34
N ARG A 344 -8.17 0.97 19.99
CA ARG A 344 -9.45 0.60 20.62
C ARG A 344 -9.29 0.28 22.10
N GLU A 345 -8.22 -0.42 22.47
CA GLU A 345 -7.91 -0.72 23.87
C GLU A 345 -7.58 0.53 24.68
N SER A 346 -6.78 1.45 24.14
CA SER A 346 -6.43 2.70 24.81
C SER A 346 -7.63 3.64 24.97
N ILE A 347 -8.47 3.77 23.94
CA ILE A 347 -9.64 4.64 23.99
C ILE A 347 -10.74 4.08 24.91
N ALA A 348 -10.80 2.76 25.11
CA ALA A 348 -11.69 2.15 26.10
C ALA A 348 -11.36 2.60 27.55
N ALA A 349 -10.14 3.09 27.80
CA ALA A 349 -9.74 3.65 29.09
C ALA A 349 -10.08 5.14 29.25
N GLY A 350 -10.43 5.85 28.16
CA GLY A 350 -10.75 7.28 28.16
C GLY A 350 -10.01 8.05 27.06
N LEU A 351 -9.90 9.37 27.25
CA LEU A 351 -9.04 10.21 26.41
C LEU A 351 -7.58 9.95 26.76
N VAL A 352 -6.73 9.85 25.73
CA VAL A 352 -5.31 9.55 25.90
C VAL A 352 -4.53 10.83 26.19
N GLU A 353 -3.88 10.89 27.36
CA GLU A 353 -2.98 11.98 27.73
C GLU A 353 -1.59 11.83 27.09
N PHE A 354 -0.81 12.92 27.02
CA PHE A 354 0.51 12.94 26.39
C PHE A 354 1.48 11.89 26.94
N LEU A 355 1.59 11.75 28.27
CA LEU A 355 2.51 10.77 28.88
C LEU A 355 2.05 9.33 28.66
N GLU A 356 0.74 9.09 28.51
CA GLU A 356 0.22 7.77 28.14
C GLU A 356 0.53 7.45 26.67
N PHE A 357 0.31 8.42 25.78
CA PHE A 357 0.68 8.32 24.37
C PHE A 357 2.15 7.91 24.20
N VAL A 358 3.08 8.63 24.85
CA VAL A 358 4.52 8.41 24.70
C VAL A 358 4.99 7.08 25.31
N PHE A 359 4.58 6.75 26.54
CA PHE A 359 5.17 5.62 27.26
C PHE A 359 4.39 4.31 27.20
N GLN A 360 3.11 4.36 26.81
CA GLN A 360 2.27 3.17 26.76
C GLN A 360 1.85 2.85 25.34
N ILE A 361 1.34 3.85 24.61
CA ILE A 361 0.74 3.59 23.30
C ILE A 361 1.81 3.43 22.23
N VAL A 362 2.72 4.39 22.08
CA VAL A 362 3.77 4.34 21.05
C VAL A 362 4.59 3.05 21.12
N PRO A 363 5.16 2.63 22.28
CA PRO A 363 5.92 1.39 22.36
C PRO A 363 5.08 0.15 22.09
N LYS A 364 3.80 0.16 22.48
CA LYS A 364 2.87 -0.96 22.25
C LYS A 364 2.50 -1.08 20.77
N VAL A 365 2.32 0.06 20.08
CA VAL A 365 2.08 0.10 18.64
C VAL A 365 3.34 -0.35 17.88
N GLU A 366 4.52 0.13 18.25
CA GLU A 366 5.79 -0.32 17.67
C GLU A 366 5.96 -1.83 17.81
N GLN A 367 5.70 -2.38 19.00
CA GLN A 367 5.75 -3.82 19.24
C GLN A 367 4.73 -4.58 18.38
N LYS A 368 3.48 -4.10 18.31
CA LYS A 368 2.43 -4.76 17.52
C LYS A 368 2.71 -4.71 16.02
N LEU A 369 3.25 -3.60 15.53
CA LEU A 369 3.71 -3.48 14.14
C LEU A 369 4.90 -4.41 13.87
N PHE A 370 5.83 -4.51 14.81
CA PHE A 370 6.95 -5.44 14.72
C PHE A 370 6.47 -6.89 14.63
N GLU A 371 5.52 -7.29 15.48
CA GLU A 371 4.89 -8.62 15.46
C GLU A 371 4.10 -8.86 14.17
N ALA A 372 3.35 -7.86 13.70
CA ALA A 372 2.55 -7.93 12.47
C ALA A 372 3.41 -8.11 11.20
N LYS A 373 4.57 -7.45 11.13
CA LYS A 373 5.53 -7.55 10.01
C LYS A 373 6.32 -8.86 10.00
N SER A 374 6.51 -9.46 11.17
CA SER A 374 7.41 -10.60 11.36
C SER A 374 7.12 -11.79 10.41
N PRO A 375 5.87 -12.22 10.15
CA PRO A 375 5.60 -13.35 9.27
C PRO A 375 6.04 -13.13 7.81
N LYS A 376 5.80 -11.94 7.24
CA LYS A 376 6.22 -11.62 5.87
C LYS A 376 7.75 -11.58 5.77
N LEU A 377 8.39 -10.92 6.75
CA LEU A 377 9.84 -10.82 6.82
C LEU A 377 10.50 -12.19 7.04
N LEU A 378 9.95 -13.04 7.91
CA LEU A 378 10.45 -14.39 8.14
C LEU A 378 10.30 -15.25 6.87
N GLY A 379 9.21 -15.05 6.12
CA GLY A 379 9.02 -15.67 4.82
C GLY A 379 10.12 -15.30 3.82
N LEU A 380 10.47 -14.01 3.72
CA LEU A 380 11.57 -13.54 2.87
C LEU A 380 12.93 -14.03 3.37
N PHE A 381 13.17 -13.99 4.68
CA PHE A 381 14.38 -14.48 5.32
C PHE A 381 14.61 -15.96 5.00
N ASN A 382 13.61 -16.81 5.19
CA ASN A 382 13.70 -18.25 4.93
C ASN A 382 13.83 -18.59 3.43
N GLN A 383 13.39 -17.71 2.53
CA GLN A 383 13.61 -17.89 1.09
C GLN A 383 15.08 -17.66 0.71
N MET A 384 15.76 -16.78 1.45
CA MET A 384 17.16 -16.45 1.22
C MET A 384 18.11 -17.34 2.03
N ASP A 385 17.68 -17.81 3.21
CA ASP A 385 18.39 -18.80 4.04
C ASP A 385 18.18 -20.22 3.49
N VAL A 386 18.71 -20.49 2.30
CA VAL A 386 18.60 -21.79 1.62
C VAL A 386 19.20 -22.92 2.46
N ALA A 387 20.22 -22.60 3.28
CA ALA A 387 20.90 -23.56 4.15
C ALA A 387 20.17 -23.80 5.48
N MET A 388 19.13 -23.02 5.79
CA MET A 388 18.39 -23.05 7.06
C MET A 388 19.32 -22.92 8.29
N THR A 389 20.36 -22.08 8.19
CA THR A 389 21.30 -21.85 9.30
C THR A 389 20.68 -21.00 10.41
N GLY A 390 19.58 -20.30 10.11
CA GLY A 390 19.01 -19.27 10.97
C GLY A 390 19.73 -17.93 10.83
N SER A 391 20.61 -17.77 9.83
CA SER A 391 21.37 -16.56 9.56
C SER A 391 21.60 -16.35 8.05
N LEU A 392 21.59 -15.10 7.61
CA LEU A 392 21.87 -14.74 6.21
C LEU A 392 23.31 -14.26 6.07
N SER A 393 23.94 -14.53 4.92
CA SER A 393 25.14 -13.79 4.54
C SER A 393 24.80 -12.30 4.36
N CYS A 394 25.79 -11.41 4.43
CA CYS A 394 25.57 -9.99 4.15
C CYS A 394 24.98 -9.75 2.75
N ALA A 395 25.39 -10.52 1.75
CA ALA A 395 24.86 -10.43 0.38
C ALA A 395 23.39 -10.84 0.31
N ASP A 396 23.03 -11.96 0.93
CA ASP A 396 21.64 -12.47 0.94
C ASP A 396 20.72 -11.54 1.74
N CYS A 397 21.22 -10.98 2.84
CA CYS A 397 20.48 -9.98 3.61
C CYS A 397 20.19 -8.72 2.79
N ILE A 398 21.19 -8.19 2.06
CA ILE A 398 21.02 -7.02 1.19
C ILE A 398 19.96 -7.30 0.11
N GLU A 399 20.02 -8.47 -0.54
CA GLU A 399 19.02 -8.87 -1.54
C GLU A 399 17.62 -9.05 -0.93
N ALA A 400 17.51 -9.65 0.26
CA ALA A 400 16.25 -9.77 0.99
C ALA A 400 15.65 -8.39 1.31
N LEU A 401 16.49 -7.44 1.75
CA LEU A 401 16.08 -6.07 2.03
C LEU A 401 15.63 -5.34 0.76
N ARG A 402 16.27 -5.60 -0.38
CA ARG A 402 15.87 -5.02 -1.68
C ARG A 402 14.47 -5.51 -2.08
N ARG A 403 14.23 -6.82 -2.03
CA ARG A 403 12.90 -7.39 -2.31
C ARG A 403 11.82 -6.89 -1.37
N HIS A 404 12.18 -6.67 -0.10
CA HIS A 404 11.27 -6.04 0.87
C HIS A 404 10.96 -4.59 0.47
N ALA A 405 11.98 -3.80 0.13
CA ALA A 405 11.83 -2.41 -0.33
C ALA A 405 10.96 -2.30 -1.59
N ASP A 406 11.23 -3.15 -2.59
CA ASP A 406 10.47 -3.22 -3.86
C ASP A 406 8.98 -3.54 -3.61
N SER A 407 8.65 -4.21 -2.51
CA SER A 407 7.25 -4.51 -2.16
C SER A 407 6.45 -3.31 -1.64
N PHE A 408 7.11 -2.20 -1.27
CA PHE A 408 6.44 -0.95 -0.87
C PHE A 408 6.27 0.02 -2.01
N ILE A 409 7.11 -0.12 -3.01
CA ILE A 409 7.18 0.79 -4.12
C ILE A 409 6.17 0.35 -5.15
N THR A 410 5.26 1.26 -5.46
CA THR A 410 4.39 1.04 -6.60
C THR A 410 5.29 0.94 -7.82
N VAL A 411 4.98 0.09 -8.81
CA VAL A 411 5.84 -0.09 -10.00
C VAL A 411 6.25 1.24 -10.68
N LEU A 412 5.54 2.35 -10.42
CA LEU A 412 5.99 3.67 -10.85
C LEU A 412 7.29 4.13 -10.21
N ASP A 413 7.67 3.74 -9.00
CA ASP A 413 8.81 4.30 -8.28
C ASP A 413 10.14 3.56 -8.52
N GLY A 414 10.25 2.84 -9.65
CA GLY A 414 11.49 2.16 -10.06
C GLY A 414 12.72 3.10 -10.01
N ASP A 415 12.60 4.30 -10.59
CA ASP A 415 13.67 5.30 -10.56
C ASP A 415 14.02 5.76 -9.15
N ILE A 416 13.04 5.81 -8.24
CA ILE A 416 13.27 6.20 -6.84
C ILE A 416 14.12 5.13 -6.16
N MET A 417 13.86 3.84 -6.42
CA MET A 417 14.71 2.76 -5.89
C MET A 417 16.13 2.83 -6.42
N GLU A 418 16.31 3.09 -7.70
CA GLU A 418 17.65 3.16 -8.30
C GLU A 418 18.49 4.28 -7.69
N GLN A 419 17.87 5.40 -7.30
CA GLN A 419 18.53 6.50 -6.62
C GLN A 419 18.70 6.27 -5.12
N PHE A 420 17.69 5.68 -4.46
CA PHE A 420 17.68 5.43 -3.02
C PHE A 420 18.69 4.35 -2.62
N TRP A 421 18.73 3.25 -3.37
CA TRP A 421 19.42 2.03 -2.96
C TRP A 421 20.94 2.22 -2.75
N PRO A 422 21.69 2.89 -3.64
CA PRO A 422 23.11 3.16 -3.43
C PRO A 422 23.38 4.01 -2.17
N VAL A 423 22.52 5.01 -1.92
CA VAL A 423 22.62 5.88 -0.73
C VAL A 423 22.39 5.06 0.53
N PHE A 424 21.33 4.24 0.54
CA PHE A 424 21.01 3.37 1.67
C PHE A 424 22.13 2.38 1.98
N LEU A 425 22.70 1.71 0.97
CA LEU A 425 23.79 0.76 1.18
C LEU A 425 25.06 1.42 1.74
N LYS A 426 25.38 2.63 1.28
CA LYS A 426 26.51 3.41 1.81
C LYS A 426 26.32 3.71 3.31
N GLU A 427 25.11 4.13 3.70
CA GLU A 427 24.79 4.39 5.11
C GLU A 427 24.78 3.11 5.95
N LEU A 428 24.21 2.02 5.43
CA LEU A 428 24.15 0.73 6.12
C LEU A 428 25.57 0.21 6.42
N ALA A 429 26.48 0.31 5.44
CA ALA A 429 27.89 -0.06 5.60
C ALA A 429 28.61 0.80 6.65
N GLN A 430 28.31 2.10 6.70
CA GLN A 430 28.90 3.02 7.68
C GLN A 430 28.39 2.79 9.11
N GLN A 431 27.09 2.54 9.28
CA GLN A 431 26.45 2.46 10.59
C GLN A 431 26.60 1.08 11.24
N HIS A 432 26.47 0.02 10.45
CA HIS A 432 26.37 -1.35 10.97
C HIS A 432 27.56 -2.23 10.58
N LYS A 433 28.56 -1.69 9.86
CA LYS A 433 29.70 -2.44 9.30
C LYS A 433 29.30 -3.60 8.39
N VAL A 434 28.06 -3.60 7.89
CA VAL A 434 27.55 -4.60 6.95
C VAL A 434 28.11 -4.28 5.57
N SER A 435 29.07 -5.08 5.11
CA SER A 435 29.67 -4.95 3.78
C SER A 435 29.31 -6.17 2.93
N LYS A 436 29.23 -6.01 1.60
CA LYS A 436 29.10 -7.16 0.69
C LYS A 436 30.24 -8.18 0.82
N HIS A 437 31.36 -7.78 1.44
CA HIS A 437 32.56 -8.60 1.62
C HIS A 437 32.82 -9.02 3.07
N SER A 438 31.91 -8.74 4.01
CA SER A 438 32.04 -9.27 5.38
C SER A 438 31.45 -10.68 5.46
N ASP A 439 32.21 -11.60 6.05
CA ASP A 439 31.76 -12.97 6.36
C ASP A 439 30.77 -13.02 7.54
N ASP A 440 30.42 -11.86 8.10
CA ASP A 440 29.45 -11.73 9.18
C ASP A 440 28.07 -12.25 8.73
N THR A 441 27.48 -13.10 9.56
CA THR A 441 26.14 -13.62 9.35
C THR A 441 25.11 -12.82 10.14
N ILE A 442 23.97 -12.52 9.51
CA ILE A 442 22.91 -11.67 10.06
C ILE A 442 21.74 -12.56 10.49
N ASP A 443 21.41 -12.56 11.77
CA ASP A 443 20.24 -13.28 12.27
C ASP A 443 18.91 -12.60 11.87
N PHE A 444 17.80 -13.29 12.10
CA PHE A 444 16.47 -12.76 11.78
C PHE A 444 16.12 -11.46 12.54
N THR A 445 16.60 -11.30 13.78
CA THR A 445 16.30 -10.12 14.60
C THR A 445 16.98 -8.88 14.02
N HIS A 446 18.22 -9.00 13.57
CA HIS A 446 18.97 -7.94 12.90
C HIS A 446 18.38 -7.64 11.51
N PHE A 447 18.03 -8.68 10.73
CA PHE A 447 17.32 -8.49 9.46
C PHE A 447 16.01 -7.69 9.63
N GLN A 448 15.22 -8.02 10.65
CA GLN A 448 13.97 -7.32 10.93
C GLN A 448 14.16 -5.84 11.32
N ARG A 449 15.24 -5.54 12.06
CA ARG A 449 15.63 -4.15 12.35
C ARG A 449 16.03 -3.41 11.07
N PHE A 450 16.88 -4.02 10.23
CA PHE A 450 17.28 -3.42 8.95
C PHE A 450 16.09 -3.21 8.02
N ALA A 451 15.14 -4.14 7.96
CA ALA A 451 13.92 -3.98 7.17
C ALA A 451 13.10 -2.77 7.64
N SER A 452 13.01 -2.57 8.96
CA SER A 452 12.33 -1.40 9.53
C SER A 452 13.08 -0.10 9.24
N GLU A 453 14.41 -0.13 9.23
CA GLU A 453 15.26 1.02 8.90
C GLU A 453 15.16 1.41 7.42
N VAL A 454 15.22 0.42 6.51
CA VAL A 454 14.98 0.60 5.06
C VAL A 454 13.67 1.34 4.84
N GLU A 455 12.59 0.88 5.48
CA GLU A 455 11.29 1.51 5.34
C GLU A 455 11.36 2.99 5.74
N VAL A 456 11.78 3.29 6.97
CA VAL A 456 11.83 4.68 7.47
C VAL A 456 12.67 5.58 6.56
N LYS A 457 13.84 5.11 6.14
CA LYS A 457 14.74 5.87 5.25
C LYS A 457 14.15 6.05 3.86
N LEU A 458 13.45 5.05 3.33
CA LEU A 458 12.83 5.14 2.02
C LEU A 458 11.73 6.22 1.97
N PHE A 459 10.87 6.32 2.99
CA PHE A 459 9.86 7.40 3.03
C PHE A 459 10.49 8.77 3.26
N ALA A 460 11.52 8.86 4.09
CA ALA A 460 12.25 10.11 4.26
C ALA A 460 12.88 10.56 2.93
N PHE A 461 13.45 9.62 2.18
CA PHE A 461 14.01 9.87 0.86
C PHE A 461 12.94 10.31 -0.14
N GLN A 462 11.79 9.63 -0.19
CA GLN A 462 10.66 10.04 -1.03
C GLN A 462 10.19 11.45 -0.69
N GLY A 463 10.04 11.80 0.60
CA GLY A 463 9.69 13.16 1.02
C GLY A 463 10.71 14.21 0.59
N GLN A 464 12.01 13.90 0.63
CA GLN A 464 13.05 14.79 0.11
C GLN A 464 12.96 14.96 -1.40
N MET A 465 12.64 13.89 -2.14
CA MET A 465 12.46 13.94 -3.58
C MET A 465 11.24 14.79 -3.96
N GLU A 466 10.13 14.68 -3.22
CA GLU A 466 8.94 15.53 -3.36
C GLU A 466 9.28 17.00 -3.12
N GLU A 467 9.98 17.32 -2.02
CA GLU A 467 10.38 18.69 -1.68
C GLU A 467 11.36 19.27 -2.72
N ARG A 468 12.27 18.45 -3.26
CA ARG A 468 13.17 18.87 -4.35
C ARG A 468 12.39 19.12 -5.65
N ALA A 469 11.48 18.22 -6.00
CA ALA A 469 10.63 18.36 -7.18
C ALA A 469 9.78 19.64 -7.09
N ALA A 470 9.11 19.88 -5.96
CA ALA A 470 8.33 21.08 -5.72
C ALA A 470 9.15 22.37 -5.83
N ARG A 471 10.34 22.40 -5.20
CA ARG A 471 11.26 23.54 -5.30
C ARG A 471 11.78 23.77 -6.71
N SER A 472 12.15 22.70 -7.42
CA SER A 472 12.66 22.78 -8.79
C SER A 472 11.63 23.33 -9.77
N ALA A 473 10.35 23.00 -9.56
CA ALA A 473 9.24 23.53 -10.35
C ALA A 473 8.76 24.92 -9.92
N GLY A 474 9.28 25.44 -8.80
CA GLY A 474 8.82 26.71 -8.22
C GLY A 474 7.34 26.67 -7.82
N LEU A 475 6.87 25.55 -7.25
CA LEU A 475 5.46 25.39 -6.90
C LEU A 475 5.04 26.37 -5.79
N PRO A 476 3.85 27.00 -5.91
CA PRO A 476 3.22 27.70 -4.80
C PRO A 476 2.97 26.75 -3.61
N PRO A 477 3.11 27.20 -2.35
CA PRO A 477 2.89 26.36 -1.17
C PRO A 477 1.50 25.72 -1.10
N ALA A 478 0.49 26.37 -1.68
CA ALA A 478 -0.85 25.82 -1.78
C ALA A 478 -0.90 24.56 -2.66
N LEU A 479 -0.29 24.62 -3.85
CA LEU A 479 -0.21 23.46 -4.77
C LEU A 479 0.73 22.39 -4.22
N GLU A 480 1.86 22.77 -3.62
CA GLU A 480 2.76 21.84 -2.95
C GLU A 480 2.02 21.04 -1.87
N SER A 481 1.24 21.70 -1.01
CA SER A 481 0.50 21.01 0.05
C SER A 481 -0.64 20.13 -0.49
N ALA A 482 -1.29 20.54 -1.58
CA ALA A 482 -2.40 19.81 -2.19
C ALA A 482 -1.93 18.51 -2.88
N HIS A 483 -0.74 18.54 -3.49
CA HIS A 483 -0.18 17.41 -4.24
C HIS A 483 0.92 16.64 -3.48
N PHE A 484 1.20 16.99 -2.22
CA PHE A 484 2.30 16.36 -1.48
C PHE A 484 2.15 14.84 -1.41
N GLY A 485 3.18 14.12 -1.87
CA GLY A 485 3.20 12.66 -1.94
C GLY A 485 2.86 12.10 -3.33
N GLU A 486 2.53 12.95 -4.29
CA GLU A 486 2.40 12.59 -5.71
C GLU A 486 3.18 13.54 -6.64
N ILE A 487 3.83 14.61 -6.14
CA ILE A 487 4.54 15.59 -6.98
C ILE A 487 5.65 14.92 -7.78
N SER A 488 6.44 14.04 -7.15
CA SER A 488 7.53 13.34 -7.83
C SER A 488 7.02 12.41 -8.93
N VAL A 489 5.87 11.77 -8.71
CA VAL A 489 5.22 10.92 -9.70
C VAL A 489 4.66 11.74 -10.86
N MET A 490 3.95 12.83 -10.54
CA MET A 490 3.39 13.76 -11.53
C MET A 490 4.49 14.42 -12.38
N MET A 491 5.61 14.79 -11.76
CA MET A 491 6.77 15.34 -12.45
C MET A 491 7.37 14.36 -13.46
N ARG A 492 7.35 13.05 -13.15
CA ARG A 492 7.82 12.03 -14.09
C ARG A 492 6.90 11.89 -15.29
N TYR A 493 5.58 11.88 -15.09
CA TYR A 493 4.64 11.91 -16.22
C TYR A 493 4.84 13.16 -17.08
N PHE A 494 5.08 14.32 -16.44
CA PHE A 494 5.40 15.55 -17.15
C PHE A 494 6.67 15.40 -17.99
N HIS A 495 7.79 14.97 -17.41
CA HIS A 495 9.05 14.84 -18.15
C HIS A 495 9.05 13.72 -19.19
N ARG A 496 8.29 12.63 -18.97
CA ARG A 496 8.18 11.52 -19.94
C ARG A 496 7.67 11.99 -21.30
N TYR A 497 6.67 12.87 -21.30
CA TYR A 497 6.05 13.37 -22.52
C TYR A 497 6.70 14.65 -23.05
N GLU A 498 7.69 15.16 -22.34
CA GLU A 498 8.39 16.38 -22.70
C GLU A 498 9.50 16.10 -23.73
N LYS A 499 9.21 16.31 -25.02
CA LYS A 499 10.17 16.00 -26.11
C LYS A 499 11.43 16.87 -26.10
N HIS A 500 11.35 18.09 -25.55
CA HIS A 500 12.41 19.10 -25.70
C HIS A 500 13.14 19.48 -24.40
N GLN A 501 12.75 18.93 -23.25
CA GLN A 501 13.36 19.24 -21.93
C GLN A 501 13.46 20.76 -21.63
N ARG A 502 12.43 21.53 -21.99
CA ARG A 502 12.34 22.99 -21.78
C ARG A 502 11.53 23.39 -20.52
N GLY A 503 11.07 22.44 -19.73
CA GLY A 503 10.01 22.57 -18.74
C GLY A 503 8.62 22.85 -19.30
N LEU A 504 8.30 22.42 -20.53
CA LEU A 504 7.06 22.78 -21.24
C LEU A 504 6.43 21.59 -21.98
N LEU A 505 5.13 21.38 -21.80
CA LEU A 505 4.32 20.44 -22.60
C LEU A 505 3.46 21.17 -23.63
N GLY A 506 3.40 20.66 -24.85
CA GLY A 506 2.36 20.99 -25.81
C GLY A 506 1.02 20.35 -25.44
N THR A 507 -0.06 20.76 -26.11
CA THR A 507 -1.41 20.25 -25.84
C THR A 507 -1.54 18.72 -25.94
N GLN A 508 -0.94 18.12 -26.99
CA GLN A 508 -0.98 16.66 -27.16
C GLN A 508 -0.20 15.96 -26.03
N GLU A 509 0.98 16.47 -25.70
CA GLU A 509 1.85 15.92 -24.65
C GLU A 509 1.18 16.04 -23.26
N LEU A 510 0.45 17.14 -23.02
CA LEU A 510 -0.37 17.34 -21.83
C LEU A 510 -1.48 16.28 -21.72
N VAL A 511 -2.24 16.04 -22.80
CA VAL A 511 -3.30 15.02 -22.82
C VAL A 511 -2.70 13.65 -22.49
N MET A 512 -1.57 13.31 -23.10
CA MET A 512 -0.88 12.05 -22.85
C MET A 512 -0.40 11.92 -21.40
N ALA A 513 0.18 12.98 -20.83
CA ALA A 513 0.61 12.99 -19.42
C ALA A 513 -0.58 12.87 -18.44
N LEU A 514 -1.70 13.56 -18.71
CA LEU A 514 -2.92 13.49 -17.90
C LEU A 514 -3.59 12.11 -17.98
N MET A 515 -3.54 11.53 -19.18
CA MET A 515 -3.94 10.15 -19.39
C MET A 515 -3.07 9.27 -18.49
N ASP A 516 -1.75 9.24 -18.69
CA ASP A 516 -0.88 8.28 -18.00
C ASP A 516 -0.84 8.42 -16.48
N SER A 517 -1.12 9.62 -15.95
CA SER A 517 -1.32 9.80 -14.51
C SER A 517 -2.61 9.20 -13.95
N GLY A 518 -3.50 8.69 -14.80
CA GLY A 518 -4.81 8.15 -14.46
C GLY A 518 -5.89 9.21 -14.26
N THR A 519 -5.53 10.50 -14.31
CA THR A 519 -6.44 11.62 -14.03
C THR A 519 -7.44 11.85 -15.16
N LEU A 520 -7.04 11.61 -16.42
CA LEU A 520 -7.93 11.64 -17.57
C LEU A 520 -8.28 10.20 -18.01
N PRO A 521 -9.58 9.81 -18.08
CA PRO A 521 -9.97 8.54 -18.68
C PRO A 521 -9.53 8.45 -20.14
N THR A 522 -9.35 7.22 -20.62
CA THR A 522 -9.06 6.93 -22.04
C THR A 522 -10.26 7.22 -22.92
N VAL A 523 -11.47 7.08 -22.40
CA VAL A 523 -12.71 7.15 -23.17
C VAL A 523 -13.81 7.93 -22.46
N GLY A 524 -14.95 8.08 -23.14
CA GLY A 524 -16.17 8.60 -22.57
C GLY A 524 -16.25 10.13 -22.54
N ARG A 525 -17.35 10.64 -22.00
CA ARG A 525 -17.71 12.06 -22.10
C ARG A 525 -16.64 13.00 -21.56
N LEU A 526 -16.00 12.65 -20.45
CA LEU A 526 -14.95 13.48 -19.85
C LEU A 526 -13.71 13.56 -20.74
N HIS A 527 -13.31 12.43 -21.35
CA HIS A 527 -12.22 12.40 -22.32
C HIS A 527 -12.54 13.30 -23.51
N THR A 528 -13.68 13.07 -24.18
CA THR A 528 -14.10 13.84 -25.37
C THR A 528 -14.22 15.34 -25.06
N THR A 529 -14.80 15.70 -23.92
CA THR A 529 -14.97 17.10 -23.51
C THR A 529 -13.61 17.75 -23.25
N THR A 530 -12.71 17.07 -22.54
CA THR A 530 -11.38 17.58 -22.21
C THR A 530 -10.52 17.74 -23.46
N VAL A 531 -10.46 16.71 -24.32
CA VAL A 531 -9.70 16.75 -25.58
C VAL A 531 -10.26 17.83 -26.51
N SER A 532 -11.59 17.99 -26.62
CA SER A 532 -12.22 19.06 -27.40
C SER A 532 -11.93 20.46 -26.82
N ASN A 533 -11.97 20.61 -25.50
CA ASN A 533 -11.61 21.87 -24.82
C ASN A 533 -10.15 22.24 -25.06
N PHE A 534 -9.27 21.25 -25.13
CA PHE A 534 -7.87 21.47 -25.47
C PHE A 534 -7.69 21.76 -26.96
N ALA A 535 -8.38 21.03 -27.85
CA ALA A 535 -8.37 21.25 -29.29
C ALA A 535 -8.82 22.66 -29.68
N THR A 536 -9.89 23.16 -29.05
CA THR A 536 -10.36 24.55 -29.28
C THR A 536 -9.37 25.61 -28.79
N ARG A 537 -8.49 25.27 -27.83
CA ARG A 537 -7.40 26.14 -27.36
C ARG A 537 -6.15 26.06 -28.26
N ILE A 538 -5.98 25.02 -29.09
CA ILE A 538 -4.81 24.81 -29.98
C ILE A 538 -4.59 25.99 -30.94
N ASN A 539 -5.61 26.79 -31.25
CA ASN A 539 -5.47 28.01 -32.04
C ASN A 539 -4.50 29.04 -31.42
N LYS A 540 -4.15 28.88 -30.14
CA LYS A 540 -3.04 29.55 -29.47
C LYS A 540 -2.02 28.45 -29.19
N LEU A 541 -0.75 28.65 -29.52
CA LEU A 541 0.37 27.75 -29.19
C LEU A 541 0.51 27.61 -27.66
N ALA A 542 -0.42 26.90 -27.04
CA ALA A 542 -0.53 26.73 -25.61
C ALA A 542 0.55 25.74 -25.20
N VAL A 543 1.51 26.25 -24.43
CA VAL A 543 2.53 25.46 -23.76
C VAL A 543 2.21 25.48 -22.28
N TYR A 544 2.41 24.34 -21.61
CA TYR A 544 2.03 24.13 -20.22
C TYR A 544 3.27 23.88 -19.37
N ARG A 545 3.44 24.69 -18.32
CA ARG A 545 4.44 24.43 -17.27
C ARG A 545 3.94 23.34 -16.32
N PHE A 546 4.83 22.81 -15.49
CA PHE A 546 4.47 21.80 -14.49
C PHE A 546 3.38 22.26 -13.51
N SER A 547 3.42 23.53 -13.06
CA SER A 547 2.36 24.09 -12.21
C SER A 547 0.99 24.11 -12.91
N GLU A 548 0.96 24.44 -14.21
CA GLU A 548 -0.26 24.50 -15.02
C GLU A 548 -0.79 23.09 -15.31
N PHE A 549 0.09 22.09 -15.43
CA PHE A 549 -0.27 20.67 -15.48
C PHE A 549 -0.97 20.21 -14.19
N LEU A 550 -0.42 20.53 -13.02
CA LEU A 550 -1.07 20.22 -11.73
C LEU A 550 -2.43 20.91 -11.59
N GLU A 551 -2.56 22.16 -12.04
CA GLU A 551 -3.86 22.83 -12.07
C GLU A 551 -4.88 22.14 -12.99
N GLN A 552 -4.44 21.56 -14.11
CA GLN A 552 -5.32 20.73 -14.95
C GLN A 552 -5.73 19.45 -14.22
N VAL A 553 -4.82 18.78 -13.52
CA VAL A 553 -5.12 17.62 -12.67
C VAL A 553 -6.20 17.96 -11.64
N ASP A 554 -6.06 19.07 -10.92
CA ASP A 554 -7.04 19.55 -9.94
C ASP A 554 -8.39 19.92 -10.57
N SER A 555 -8.38 20.48 -11.78
CA SER A 555 -9.61 20.78 -12.52
C SER A 555 -10.37 19.50 -12.87
N LEU A 556 -9.68 18.50 -13.42
CA LEU A 556 -10.28 17.21 -13.79
C LEU A 556 -10.78 16.44 -12.57
N ARG A 557 -9.99 16.40 -11.49
CA ARG A 557 -10.40 15.78 -10.23
C ARG A 557 -11.66 16.38 -9.65
N ARG A 558 -11.83 17.71 -9.70
CA ARG A 558 -13.05 18.39 -9.24
C ARG A 558 -14.26 18.07 -10.11
N GLU A 559 -14.08 18.00 -11.43
CA GLU A 559 -15.14 17.62 -12.36
C GLU A 559 -15.59 16.17 -12.13
N GLU A 560 -14.65 15.22 -12.09
CA GLU A 560 -14.95 13.82 -11.80
C GLU A 560 -15.56 13.63 -10.41
N ARG A 561 -15.08 14.36 -9.39
CA ARG A 561 -15.64 14.32 -8.04
C ARG A 561 -17.12 14.68 -8.06
N SER A 562 -17.49 15.72 -8.80
CA SER A 562 -18.89 16.16 -8.92
C SER A 562 -19.77 15.10 -9.59
N GLN A 563 -19.23 14.41 -10.62
CA GLN A 563 -19.92 13.31 -11.31
C GLN A 563 -20.09 12.09 -10.40
N ARG A 564 -19.04 11.68 -9.68
CA ARG A 564 -19.08 10.56 -8.72
C ARG A 564 -20.04 10.85 -7.57
N GLU A 565 -20.02 12.05 -7.02
CA GLU A 565 -20.94 12.47 -5.94
C GLU A 565 -22.41 12.38 -6.40
N ALA A 566 -22.71 12.81 -7.64
CA ALA A 566 -24.04 12.66 -8.23
C ALA A 566 -24.43 11.18 -8.42
N ALA A 567 -23.51 10.34 -8.90
CA ALA A 567 -23.73 8.91 -9.06
C ALA A 567 -23.99 8.22 -7.71
N PHE A 568 -23.21 8.54 -6.68
CA PHE A 568 -23.40 8.01 -5.33
C PHE A 568 -24.77 8.43 -4.80
N ARG A 569 -25.13 9.72 -4.88
CA ARG A 569 -26.46 10.20 -4.43
C ARG A 569 -27.62 9.52 -5.17
N SER A 570 -27.48 9.31 -6.48
CA SER A 570 -28.48 8.59 -7.27
C SER A 570 -28.63 7.15 -6.80
N TRP A 571 -27.51 6.45 -6.63
CA TRP A 571 -27.48 5.07 -6.15
C TRP A 571 -28.09 4.94 -4.75
N TYR A 572 -27.75 5.85 -3.83
CA TYR A 572 -28.36 5.95 -2.50
C TYR A 572 -29.89 6.09 -2.55
N THR A 573 -30.38 6.93 -3.45
CA THR A 573 -31.81 7.18 -3.64
C THR A 573 -32.54 5.92 -4.12
N ILE A 574 -31.90 5.17 -5.04
CA ILE A 574 -32.48 3.95 -5.62
C ILE A 574 -32.51 2.82 -4.58
N HIS A 575 -31.43 2.63 -3.83
CA HIS A 575 -31.28 1.50 -2.90
C HIS A 575 -31.87 1.75 -1.50
N LYS A 576 -32.38 2.95 -1.20
CA LYS A 576 -32.97 3.33 0.10
C LYS A 576 -32.07 2.95 1.28
N TRP A 577 -30.78 3.27 1.18
CA TRP A 577 -29.80 2.93 2.20
C TRP A 577 -30.17 3.58 3.54
N GLN A 578 -30.27 2.77 4.61
CA GLN A 578 -30.91 3.21 5.87
C GLN A 578 -30.05 4.18 6.71
N ASP A 579 -28.73 4.14 6.54
CA ASP A 579 -27.81 5.10 7.16
C ASP A 579 -27.36 6.14 6.12
N ASP A 580 -28.07 7.27 6.09
CA ASP A 580 -27.94 8.35 5.09
C ASP A 580 -26.54 8.97 4.92
N LYS A 581 -25.54 8.58 5.72
CA LYS A 581 -24.27 9.33 5.79
C LYS A 581 -23.00 8.51 5.83
N ALA A 582 -23.05 7.19 5.98
CA ALA A 582 -21.84 6.37 6.12
C ALA A 582 -21.83 5.14 5.22
N ILE A 583 -20.75 4.98 4.44
CA ILE A 583 -20.45 3.79 3.63
C ILE A 583 -19.41 2.97 4.39
N ALA A 584 -19.66 1.68 4.60
CA ALA A 584 -18.63 0.81 5.13
C ALA A 584 -17.51 0.65 4.09
N THR A 585 -16.25 0.77 4.50
CA THR A 585 -15.11 0.66 3.58
C THR A 585 -15.08 -0.70 2.86
N THR A 586 -15.63 -1.75 3.48
CA THR A 586 -15.77 -3.09 2.89
C THR A 586 -16.74 -3.15 1.71
N ASP A 587 -17.67 -2.20 1.62
CA ASP A 587 -18.70 -2.14 0.58
C ASP A 587 -18.23 -1.30 -0.62
N MET A 588 -17.18 -0.48 -0.44
CA MET A 588 -16.61 0.37 -1.49
C MET A 588 -16.22 -0.40 -2.76
N PRO A 589 -15.58 -1.59 -2.71
CA PRO A 589 -15.21 -2.32 -3.92
C PRO A 589 -16.44 -2.72 -4.76
N GLN A 590 -17.51 -3.18 -4.10
CA GLN A 590 -18.74 -3.55 -4.79
C GLN A 590 -19.45 -2.32 -5.33
N LEU A 591 -19.56 -1.24 -4.54
CA LEU A 591 -20.17 0.02 -4.96
C LEU A 591 -19.48 0.62 -6.19
N ILE A 592 -18.14 0.61 -6.22
CA ILE A 592 -17.33 1.10 -7.35
C ILE A 592 -17.62 0.28 -8.62
N MET A 593 -17.76 -1.04 -8.49
CA MET A 593 -18.11 -1.95 -9.59
C MET A 593 -19.55 -1.77 -10.06
N ASP A 594 -20.52 -1.66 -9.14
CA ASP A 594 -21.94 -1.48 -9.45
C ASP A 594 -22.19 -0.16 -10.21
N LEU A 595 -21.39 0.88 -9.91
CA LEU A 595 -21.41 2.15 -10.61
C LEU A 595 -20.58 2.16 -11.90
N SER A 596 -19.92 1.05 -12.24
CA SER A 596 -19.08 0.91 -13.43
C SER A 596 -17.98 1.97 -13.55
N LEU A 597 -17.44 2.45 -12.42
CA LEU A 597 -16.46 3.55 -12.39
C LEU A 597 -15.05 3.11 -12.79
N VAL A 598 -14.80 1.81 -12.79
CA VAL A 598 -13.51 1.17 -13.13
C VAL A 598 -13.70 0.05 -14.15
N ALA A 599 -14.81 0.07 -14.89
CA ALA A 599 -15.14 -0.97 -15.86
C ALA A 599 -14.05 -1.12 -16.94
N ASP A 600 -13.37 -0.02 -17.27
CA ASP A 600 -12.25 0.05 -18.21
C ASP A 600 -10.92 -0.50 -17.65
N SER A 601 -10.78 -0.56 -16.32
CA SER A 601 -9.47 -0.72 -15.67
C SER A 601 -9.36 -1.96 -14.78
N CYS A 602 -10.49 -2.47 -14.27
CA CYS A 602 -10.55 -3.58 -13.32
C CYS A 602 -11.59 -4.61 -13.77
N ARG A 603 -11.22 -5.89 -13.71
CA ARG A 603 -12.10 -7.00 -14.10
C ARG A 603 -12.82 -7.64 -12.92
N SER A 604 -12.24 -7.55 -11.71
CA SER A 604 -12.79 -8.21 -10.53
C SER A 604 -12.94 -7.26 -9.35
N VAL A 605 -13.93 -7.55 -8.51
CA VAL A 605 -14.12 -6.89 -7.21
C VAL A 605 -12.89 -7.08 -6.29
N LEU A 606 -12.12 -8.15 -6.49
CA LEU A 606 -10.90 -8.40 -5.72
C LEU A 606 -9.79 -7.42 -6.09
N ASP A 607 -9.66 -7.07 -7.38
CA ASP A 607 -8.68 -6.07 -7.83
C ASP A 607 -9.03 -4.69 -7.26
N VAL A 608 -10.31 -4.32 -7.33
CA VAL A 608 -10.82 -3.07 -6.75
C VAL A 608 -10.62 -3.07 -5.23
N ARG A 609 -10.82 -4.21 -4.56
CA ARG A 609 -10.58 -4.33 -3.12
C ARG A 609 -9.12 -4.05 -2.77
N ALA A 610 -8.18 -4.64 -3.49
CA ALA A 610 -6.75 -4.37 -3.26
C ALA A 610 -6.44 -2.87 -3.43
N LEU A 611 -6.97 -2.24 -4.48
CA LEU A 611 -6.80 -0.80 -4.72
C LEU A 611 -7.43 0.07 -3.63
N VAL A 612 -8.62 -0.30 -3.14
CA VAL A 612 -9.28 0.39 -2.01
C VAL A 612 -8.41 0.32 -0.75
N GLU A 613 -7.83 -0.84 -0.46
CA GLU A 613 -6.96 -1.06 0.69
C GLU A 613 -5.66 -0.22 0.61
N ASP A 614 -5.09 -0.12 -0.59
CA ASP A 614 -3.89 0.68 -0.87
C ASP A 614 -4.16 2.19 -0.78
N CYS A 615 -5.30 2.65 -1.32
CA CYS A 615 -5.67 4.06 -1.33
C CYS A 615 -6.18 4.54 0.04
N HIS A 616 -6.73 3.66 0.87
CA HIS A 616 -7.32 3.99 2.16
C HIS A 616 -6.28 4.06 3.28
N LYS A 617 -5.54 5.17 3.33
CA LYS A 617 -4.48 5.41 4.33
C LYS A 617 -5.02 5.52 5.77
N ASN A 618 -6.25 5.99 5.95
CA ASN A 618 -6.79 6.34 7.28
C ASN A 618 -7.35 5.16 8.07
N GLY A 619 -7.61 4.02 7.42
CA GLY A 619 -8.13 2.82 8.07
C GLY A 619 -9.48 3.01 8.78
N ALA A 620 -10.26 4.05 8.43
CA ALA A 620 -11.61 4.22 8.93
C ALA A 620 -12.51 3.06 8.46
N GLU A 621 -13.28 2.46 9.35
CA GLU A 621 -14.21 1.38 9.01
C GLU A 621 -15.41 1.88 8.20
N SER A 622 -15.80 3.14 8.43
CA SER A 622 -16.91 3.81 7.75
C SER A 622 -16.49 5.17 7.22
N LEU A 623 -16.94 5.52 6.02
CA LEU A 623 -16.60 6.74 5.31
C LEU A 623 -17.85 7.60 5.15
N GLN A 624 -17.72 8.90 5.42
CA GLN A 624 -18.73 9.86 5.02
C GLN A 624 -18.76 9.98 3.48
N LEU A 625 -19.87 10.44 2.90
CA LEU A 625 -20.03 10.56 1.45
C LEU A 625 -18.86 11.29 0.77
N ASP A 626 -18.39 12.40 1.35
CA ASP A 626 -17.25 13.16 0.84
C ASP A 626 -15.94 12.34 0.83
N ALA A 627 -15.68 11.63 1.94
CA ALA A 627 -14.48 10.80 2.09
C ALA A 627 -14.54 9.55 1.18
N ALA A 628 -15.73 8.98 1.00
CA ALA A 628 -15.96 7.86 0.09
C ALA A 628 -15.78 8.30 -1.37
N THR A 629 -16.27 9.49 -1.73
CA THR A 629 -16.09 10.07 -3.08
C THR A 629 -14.60 10.34 -3.36
N GLU A 630 -13.86 10.88 -2.38
CA GLU A 630 -12.42 11.10 -2.49
C GLU A 630 -11.64 9.78 -2.62
N LEU A 631 -11.95 8.79 -1.78
CA LEU A 631 -11.33 7.47 -1.85
C LEU A 631 -11.62 6.81 -3.21
N CYS A 632 -12.87 6.86 -3.68
CA CYS A 632 -13.25 6.36 -4.98
C CYS A 632 -12.46 7.01 -6.11
N GLY A 633 -12.23 8.33 -6.06
CA GLY A 633 -11.39 9.01 -7.03
C GLY A 633 -9.95 8.48 -7.07
N LYS A 634 -9.33 8.30 -5.92
CA LYS A 634 -7.97 7.72 -5.83
C LYS A 634 -7.93 6.28 -6.35
N VAL A 635 -8.96 5.48 -6.05
CA VAL A 635 -9.06 4.09 -6.54
C VAL A 635 -9.21 4.05 -8.05
N VAL A 636 -10.05 4.91 -8.64
CA VAL A 636 -10.25 4.99 -10.10
C VAL A 636 -8.95 5.44 -10.80
N GLU A 637 -8.29 6.47 -10.31
CA GLU A 637 -6.99 6.92 -10.86
C GLU A 637 -5.94 5.80 -10.76
N SER A 638 -5.83 5.13 -9.61
CA SER A 638 -4.90 4.03 -9.40
C SER A 638 -5.22 2.83 -10.30
N ALA A 639 -6.51 2.51 -10.49
CA ALA A 639 -6.96 1.46 -11.40
C ALA A 639 -6.50 1.74 -12.84
N ARG A 640 -6.72 2.96 -13.33
CA ARG A 640 -6.31 3.38 -14.69
C ARG A 640 -4.80 3.32 -14.86
N VAL A 641 -4.04 3.81 -13.87
CA VAL A 641 -2.57 3.70 -13.87
C VAL A 641 -2.13 2.23 -13.93
N ALA A 642 -2.76 1.35 -13.13
CA ALA A 642 -2.45 -0.07 -13.12
C ALA A 642 -2.78 -0.73 -14.46
N ALA A 643 -3.91 -0.37 -15.08
CA ALA A 643 -4.28 -0.82 -16.42
C ALA A 643 -3.20 -0.43 -17.42
N ARG A 644 -2.87 0.86 -17.55
CA ARG A 644 -1.85 1.39 -18.47
C ARG A 644 -0.48 0.75 -18.34
N ARG A 645 -0.09 0.33 -17.14
CA ARG A 645 1.14 -0.42 -16.95
C ARG A 645 1.06 -1.82 -17.55
N ARG A 646 -0.05 -2.53 -17.36
CA ARG A 646 -0.29 -3.81 -18.04
C ARG A 646 -0.26 -3.62 -19.55
N GLU A 647 -0.90 -2.57 -20.06
CA GLU A 647 -0.86 -2.20 -21.48
C GLU A 647 0.58 -2.02 -21.98
N ALA A 648 1.41 -1.27 -21.26
CA ALA A 648 2.81 -1.04 -21.62
C ALA A 648 3.65 -2.32 -21.61
N LEU A 649 3.43 -3.22 -20.63
CA LEU A 649 4.11 -4.51 -20.57
C LEU A 649 3.71 -5.42 -21.74
N VAL A 650 2.42 -5.43 -22.10
CA VAL A 650 1.92 -6.17 -23.26
C VAL A 650 2.51 -5.59 -24.54
N ALA A 651 2.49 -4.26 -24.70
CA ALA A 651 3.06 -3.56 -25.84
C ALA A 651 4.55 -3.89 -26.03
N GLU A 652 5.33 -3.93 -24.95
CA GLU A 652 6.74 -4.34 -24.99
C GLU A 652 6.89 -5.79 -25.50
N GLN A 653 6.06 -6.72 -25.01
CA GLN A 653 6.09 -8.13 -25.43
C GLN A 653 5.73 -8.30 -26.91
N VAL A 654 4.78 -7.51 -27.43
CA VAL A 654 4.39 -7.52 -28.84
C VAL A 654 5.19 -6.56 -29.72
N LYS A 655 6.19 -5.86 -29.14
CA LYS A 655 7.06 -4.89 -29.81
C LYS A 655 6.30 -3.72 -30.46
N LEU A 656 5.20 -3.30 -29.84
CA LEU A 656 4.52 -2.06 -30.21
C LEU A 656 5.25 -0.86 -29.60
N SER A 657 5.37 0.22 -30.37
CA SER A 657 5.87 1.48 -29.85
C SER A 657 4.82 2.16 -28.98
N GLU A 658 5.27 3.03 -28.07
CA GLU A 658 4.36 3.84 -27.24
C GLU A 658 3.42 4.69 -28.11
N GLU A 659 3.91 5.23 -29.22
CA GLU A 659 3.09 5.98 -30.19
C GLU A 659 1.97 5.10 -30.80
N GLN A 660 2.29 3.86 -31.19
CA GLN A 660 1.28 2.92 -31.69
C GLN A 660 0.22 2.58 -30.63
N VAL A 661 0.63 2.41 -29.37
CA VAL A 661 -0.31 2.19 -28.26
C VAL A 661 -1.22 3.41 -28.08
N CYS A 662 -0.68 4.62 -28.22
CA CYS A 662 -1.48 5.85 -28.13
C CYS A 662 -2.48 5.98 -29.27
N ASP A 663 -2.07 5.68 -30.50
CA ASP A 663 -2.95 5.69 -31.67
C ASP A 663 -4.07 4.67 -31.49
N MET A 664 -3.74 3.46 -31.04
CA MET A 664 -4.71 2.42 -30.72
C MET A 664 -5.73 2.89 -29.67
N ARG A 665 -5.28 3.52 -28.57
CA ARG A 665 -6.17 4.11 -27.55
C ARG A 665 -7.10 5.17 -28.16
N GLY A 666 -6.58 6.01 -29.05
CA GLY A 666 -7.37 7.01 -29.78
C GLY A 666 -8.49 6.37 -30.57
N CYS A 667 -8.17 5.34 -31.37
CA CYS A 667 -9.18 4.57 -32.11
C CYS A 667 -10.21 3.91 -31.17
N PHE A 668 -9.78 3.32 -30.05
CA PHE A 668 -10.70 2.70 -29.09
C PHE A 668 -11.63 3.70 -28.41
N ALA A 669 -11.13 4.91 -28.13
CA ALA A 669 -11.94 5.98 -27.56
C ALA A 669 -13.02 6.48 -28.52
N GLU A 670 -12.81 6.37 -29.83
CA GLU A 670 -13.81 6.68 -30.85
C GLU A 670 -14.83 5.55 -31.01
N MET A 671 -14.39 4.29 -30.87
CA MET A 671 -15.25 3.11 -31.07
C MET A 671 -16.10 2.76 -29.85
N THR A 672 -15.61 3.01 -28.63
CA THR A 672 -16.27 2.57 -27.39
C THR A 672 -16.62 3.73 -26.48
N HIS A 673 -17.81 3.65 -25.87
CA HIS A 673 -18.23 4.62 -24.85
C HIS A 673 -17.70 4.27 -23.46
N SER A 674 -17.34 3.00 -23.24
CA SER A 674 -16.91 2.43 -21.96
C SER A 674 -15.42 2.17 -21.86
N GLY A 675 -14.67 2.19 -22.97
CA GLY A 675 -13.26 1.79 -23.02
C GLY A 675 -13.05 0.28 -23.05
N VAL A 676 -14.14 -0.48 -22.91
CA VAL A 676 -14.16 -1.93 -23.02
C VAL A 676 -14.82 -2.27 -24.34
N ILE A 677 -14.16 -3.09 -25.15
CA ILE A 677 -14.75 -3.62 -26.38
C ILE A 677 -15.68 -4.77 -25.98
N GLY A 678 -16.98 -4.52 -26.00
CA GLY A 678 -17.98 -5.58 -25.86
C GLY A 678 -18.08 -6.43 -27.13
N PRO A 679 -18.83 -7.55 -27.08
CA PRO A 679 -19.16 -8.33 -28.27
C PRO A 679 -19.79 -7.46 -29.37
N ASP A 680 -20.71 -6.56 -29.01
CA ASP A 680 -21.38 -5.69 -29.98
C ASP A 680 -20.42 -4.68 -30.64
N ASP A 681 -19.47 -4.15 -29.87
CA ASP A 681 -18.46 -3.21 -30.37
C ASP A 681 -17.47 -3.93 -31.30
N LEU A 682 -17.03 -5.13 -30.91
CA LEU A 682 -16.16 -5.97 -31.73
C LEU A 682 -16.87 -6.43 -33.00
N HIS A 683 -18.15 -6.81 -32.91
CA HIS A 683 -18.97 -7.16 -34.06
C HIS A 683 -19.05 -5.99 -35.05
N SER A 684 -19.40 -4.79 -34.55
CA SER A 684 -19.49 -3.58 -35.37
C SER A 684 -18.16 -3.26 -36.05
N LEU A 685 -17.05 -3.35 -35.31
CA LEU A 685 -15.70 -3.15 -35.84
C LEU A 685 -15.35 -4.17 -36.93
N LEU A 686 -15.67 -5.45 -36.71
CA LEU A 686 -15.39 -6.49 -37.70
C LEU A 686 -16.26 -6.32 -38.95
N VAL A 687 -17.52 -5.92 -38.81
CA VAL A 687 -18.42 -5.64 -39.95
C VAL A 687 -17.91 -4.44 -40.75
N GLU A 688 -17.41 -3.41 -40.07
CA GLU A 688 -16.83 -2.24 -40.74
C GLU A 688 -15.53 -2.59 -41.49
N LEU A 689 -14.66 -3.40 -40.88
CA LEU A 689 -13.40 -3.84 -41.50
C LEU A 689 -13.62 -4.87 -42.62
N PHE A 690 -14.69 -5.66 -42.55
CA PHE A 690 -14.96 -6.79 -43.45
C PHE A 690 -16.42 -6.83 -43.91
N PRO A 691 -16.89 -5.82 -44.68
CA PRO A 691 -18.30 -5.68 -45.04
C PRO A 691 -18.86 -6.83 -45.88
N ASP A 692 -17.98 -7.57 -46.57
CA ASP A 692 -18.36 -8.72 -47.42
C ASP A 692 -18.50 -10.04 -46.64
N HIS A 693 -18.20 -10.05 -45.33
CA HIS A 693 -18.22 -11.27 -44.52
C HIS A 693 -19.41 -11.25 -43.55
N GLU A 694 -20.19 -12.32 -43.54
CA GLU A 694 -21.20 -12.55 -42.49
C GLU A 694 -20.48 -12.89 -41.18
N ILE A 695 -20.38 -11.91 -40.30
CA ILE A 695 -19.84 -12.06 -38.95
C ILE A 695 -21.02 -12.35 -38.03
N ASP A 696 -21.07 -13.55 -37.46
CA ASP A 696 -22.09 -13.93 -36.48
C ASP A 696 -21.61 -13.72 -35.04
N ASP A 697 -22.55 -13.56 -34.12
CA ASP A 697 -22.25 -13.35 -32.69
C ASP A 697 -21.44 -14.51 -32.10
N ALA A 698 -21.63 -15.72 -32.64
CA ALA A 698 -20.89 -16.91 -32.22
C ALA A 698 -19.40 -16.80 -32.55
N PHE A 699 -19.04 -16.29 -33.73
CA PHE A 699 -17.66 -16.05 -34.12
C PHE A 699 -17.01 -14.93 -33.30
N VAL A 700 -17.76 -13.86 -33.01
CA VAL A 700 -17.29 -12.77 -32.14
C VAL A 700 -17.02 -13.28 -30.72
N GLN A 701 -17.92 -14.10 -30.17
CA GLN A 701 -17.72 -14.73 -28.88
C GLN A 701 -16.54 -15.71 -28.90
N GLU A 702 -16.35 -16.49 -29.98
CA GLU A 702 -15.19 -17.38 -30.17
C GLU A 702 -13.88 -16.56 -30.15
N LEU A 703 -13.83 -15.42 -30.83
CA LEU A 703 -12.69 -14.50 -30.83
C LEU A 703 -12.39 -13.92 -29.44
N LEU A 704 -13.44 -13.48 -28.74
CA LEU A 704 -13.31 -12.96 -27.37
C LEU A 704 -12.82 -14.05 -26.42
N ASP A 705 -13.37 -15.26 -26.48
CA ASP A 705 -12.95 -16.39 -25.65
C ASP A 705 -11.52 -16.85 -25.96
N LEU A 706 -11.03 -16.62 -27.20
CA LEU A 706 -9.65 -16.90 -27.60
C LEU A 706 -8.65 -15.85 -27.13
N ALA A 707 -9.09 -14.60 -27.03
CA ALA A 707 -8.24 -13.50 -26.61
C ALA A 707 -8.28 -13.25 -25.09
N LEU A 708 -9.38 -13.65 -24.44
CA LEU A 708 -9.57 -13.45 -23.01
C LEU A 708 -9.35 -14.77 -22.26
N PRO A 709 -8.55 -14.78 -21.16
CA PRO A 709 -8.48 -15.93 -20.29
C PRO A 709 -9.89 -16.38 -19.87
N SER A 710 -10.18 -17.67 -20.00
CA SER A 710 -11.51 -18.26 -19.77
C SER A 710 -12.17 -17.74 -18.49
N GLY A 711 -13.27 -16.98 -18.62
CA GLY A 711 -14.03 -16.42 -17.48
C GLY A 711 -14.57 -14.99 -17.66
N TYR A 712 -14.21 -14.28 -18.72
CA TYR A 712 -14.50 -12.85 -18.89
C TYR A 712 -16.00 -12.47 -18.95
N PHE A 713 -16.86 -13.29 -19.58
CA PHE A 713 -18.29 -12.98 -19.76
C PHE A 713 -19.25 -13.91 -19.00
N GLN A 714 -18.80 -14.65 -17.98
CA GLN A 714 -19.67 -15.65 -17.33
C GLN A 714 -20.81 -15.08 -16.44
N SER A 715 -21.11 -13.78 -16.51
CA SER A 715 -22.18 -13.18 -15.71
C SER A 715 -23.40 -12.76 -16.56
N SER A 716 -24.52 -13.43 -16.26
CA SER A 716 -25.92 -12.95 -16.30
C SER A 716 -26.89 -13.46 -17.38
N ASN A 717 -26.47 -14.06 -18.49
CA ASN A 717 -27.42 -14.66 -19.45
C ASN A 717 -27.78 -16.12 -19.11
N LYS A 718 -28.41 -16.33 -17.95
CA LYS A 718 -29.30 -17.50 -17.72
C LYS A 718 -30.75 -17.04 -17.81
N SER A 719 -31.14 -16.49 -18.95
CA SER A 719 -32.55 -16.33 -19.29
C SER A 719 -33.11 -17.70 -19.72
N THR A 720 -34.07 -18.15 -18.94
CA THR A 720 -34.98 -19.27 -19.19
C THR A 720 -35.53 -19.26 -20.61
N THR A 721 -34.98 -20.08 -21.49
CA THR A 721 -35.67 -20.57 -22.70
C THR A 721 -36.06 -22.02 -22.48
N SER A 722 -37.18 -22.22 -21.78
CA SER A 722 -37.94 -23.48 -21.83
C SER A 722 -38.63 -23.59 -23.18
N SER A 723 -37.99 -24.17 -24.19
CA SER A 723 -38.68 -24.60 -25.41
C SER A 723 -38.87 -26.12 -25.39
N SER A 724 -40.15 -26.49 -25.44
CA SER A 724 -40.68 -27.85 -25.56
C SER A 724 -40.17 -28.51 -26.84
N ALA A 725 -39.39 -29.59 -26.69
CA ALA A 725 -39.01 -30.46 -27.79
C ALA A 725 -40.10 -31.53 -28.02
N ARG A 726 -40.88 -31.37 -29.08
CA ARG A 726 -41.73 -32.44 -29.65
C ARG A 726 -40.92 -33.18 -30.71
N ALA A 727 -40.49 -34.38 -30.37
CA ALA A 727 -39.81 -35.29 -31.28
C ALA A 727 -40.71 -35.71 -32.46
N LYS A 728 -40.13 -35.72 -33.66
CA LYS A 728 -40.58 -36.54 -34.79
C LYS A 728 -39.36 -37.25 -35.38
N PRO A 729 -39.44 -38.57 -35.66
CA PRO A 729 -38.39 -39.29 -36.35
C PRO A 729 -38.62 -39.20 -37.86
N THR A 730 -37.57 -38.88 -38.62
CA THR A 730 -37.53 -39.13 -40.06
C THR A 730 -36.21 -39.80 -40.39
N ASP A 731 -36.33 -41.08 -40.73
CA ASP A 731 -35.34 -41.88 -41.45
C ASP A 731 -34.97 -41.19 -42.77
N SER A 732 -33.68 -41.01 -43.01
CA SER A 732 -33.13 -41.03 -44.36
C SER A 732 -31.68 -41.49 -44.34
N THR A 733 -31.40 -42.43 -45.24
CA THR A 733 -30.11 -43.09 -45.48
C THR A 733 -29.11 -42.15 -46.18
N PRO A 734 -27.79 -42.28 -45.92
CA PRO A 734 -26.80 -41.38 -46.49
C PRO A 734 -26.37 -41.81 -47.90
N SER A 735 -26.51 -40.91 -48.86
CA SER A 735 -25.86 -41.02 -50.17
C SER A 735 -24.41 -40.52 -50.07
N LYS A 736 -23.46 -41.43 -50.29
CA LYS A 736 -22.03 -41.15 -50.39
C LYS A 736 -21.73 -40.58 -51.79
N SER A 737 -21.58 -39.27 -51.93
CA SER A 737 -20.84 -38.64 -53.06
C SER A 737 -20.73 -37.09 -53.02
N LYS A 738 -20.90 -36.43 -51.86
CA LYS A 738 -20.62 -34.98 -51.71
C LYS A 738 -19.59 -34.63 -50.63
N THR A 739 -18.87 -35.63 -50.11
CA THR A 739 -17.99 -35.47 -48.94
C THR A 739 -16.69 -34.72 -49.25
N SER A 740 -16.17 -34.78 -50.47
CA SER A 740 -14.90 -34.14 -50.82
C SER A 740 -14.99 -32.61 -50.98
N GLN A 741 -16.13 -32.09 -51.43
CA GLN A 741 -16.30 -30.65 -51.61
C GLN A 741 -16.63 -29.95 -50.29
N ALA A 742 -17.43 -30.58 -49.43
CA ALA A 742 -17.68 -30.10 -48.07
C ALA A 742 -16.41 -30.13 -47.20
N GLN A 743 -15.56 -31.16 -47.33
CA GLN A 743 -14.27 -31.19 -46.64
C GLN A 743 -13.29 -30.12 -47.12
N GLN A 744 -13.31 -29.79 -48.41
CA GLN A 744 -12.43 -28.74 -48.96
C GLN A 744 -12.91 -27.33 -48.59
N GLU A 745 -14.22 -27.11 -48.51
CA GLU A 745 -14.79 -25.85 -47.97
C GLU A 745 -14.55 -25.71 -46.47
N ASP A 746 -14.67 -26.79 -45.69
CA ASP A 746 -14.32 -26.80 -44.26
C ASP A 746 -12.83 -26.55 -44.01
N GLU A 747 -11.94 -27.14 -44.81
CA GLU A 747 -10.49 -26.95 -44.69
C GLU A 747 -10.08 -25.53 -45.12
N ALA A 748 -10.72 -24.96 -46.15
CA ALA A 748 -10.54 -23.56 -46.54
C ALA A 748 -11.10 -22.59 -45.49
N ALA A 749 -12.24 -22.90 -44.87
CA ALA A 749 -12.81 -22.11 -43.77
C ALA A 749 -11.91 -22.16 -42.53
N ALA A 750 -11.36 -23.33 -42.18
CA ALA A 750 -10.40 -23.50 -41.10
C ALA A 750 -9.10 -22.71 -41.36
N HIS A 751 -8.58 -22.73 -42.59
CA HIS A 751 -7.38 -21.98 -42.96
C HIS A 751 -7.61 -20.46 -42.94
N ARG A 752 -8.80 -20.00 -43.35
CA ARG A 752 -9.22 -18.59 -43.19
C ARG A 752 -9.33 -18.19 -41.71
N LYS A 753 -9.94 -19.03 -40.86
CA LYS A 753 -10.00 -18.82 -39.41
C LYS A 753 -8.61 -18.71 -38.76
N VAL A 754 -7.67 -19.58 -39.14
CA VAL A 754 -6.29 -19.53 -38.61
C VAL A 754 -5.54 -18.28 -39.07
N SER A 755 -5.71 -17.87 -40.32
CA SER A 755 -5.12 -16.63 -40.85
C SER A 755 -5.73 -15.38 -40.19
N TRP A 756 -7.03 -15.40 -39.92
CA TRP A 756 -7.74 -14.37 -39.17
C TRP A 756 -7.21 -14.26 -37.74
N LEU A 757 -7.12 -15.38 -37.04
CA LEU A 757 -6.58 -15.41 -35.68
C LEU A 757 -5.13 -14.93 -35.63
N ALA A 758 -4.30 -15.18 -36.64
CA ALA A 758 -2.93 -14.66 -36.67
C ALA A 758 -2.87 -13.12 -36.78
N PHE A 759 -3.83 -12.49 -37.46
CA PHE A 759 -3.88 -11.04 -37.67
C PHE A 759 -4.61 -10.30 -36.54
N ILE A 760 -5.73 -10.87 -36.08
CA ILE A 760 -6.63 -10.25 -35.11
C ILE A 760 -6.20 -10.55 -33.68
N ARG A 761 -5.60 -11.71 -33.40
CA ARG A 761 -5.21 -12.06 -32.02
C ARG A 761 -4.19 -11.09 -31.40
N PRO A 762 -3.18 -10.54 -32.10
CA PRO A 762 -2.34 -9.48 -31.53
C PRO A 762 -3.13 -8.19 -31.24
N LEU A 763 -4.07 -7.84 -32.12
CA LEU A 763 -4.99 -6.72 -31.95
C LEU A 763 -5.89 -6.95 -30.73
N ILE A 764 -6.60 -8.08 -30.64
CA ILE A 764 -7.51 -8.38 -29.53
C ILE A 764 -6.75 -8.68 -28.24
N LEU A 765 -5.62 -9.41 -28.24
CA LEU A 765 -4.81 -9.57 -27.01
C LEU A 765 -4.29 -8.21 -26.52
N SER A 766 -3.96 -7.30 -27.43
CA SER A 766 -3.76 -5.91 -27.07
C SER A 766 -5.07 -5.29 -26.55
N CYS A 767 -6.23 -5.47 -27.16
CA CYS A 767 -7.51 -4.89 -26.71
C CYS A 767 -8.06 -5.44 -25.37
N CYS A 768 -7.71 -6.67 -25.04
CA CYS A 768 -8.37 -7.48 -24.02
C CYS A 768 -7.48 -7.69 -22.81
N ASP A 769 -6.15 -7.60 -22.95
CA ASP A 769 -5.19 -7.45 -21.83
C ASP A 769 -4.72 -6.02 -21.57
N MET A 770 -5.05 -5.08 -22.48
CA MET A 770 -5.22 -3.67 -22.12
C MET A 770 -6.53 -3.48 -21.35
#